data_AF-A0A3M0NW16-F1
#
_entry.id   AF-A0A3M0NW16-F1
#
_cell.length_a   1.000
_cell.length_b   1.000
_cell.length_c   1.000
_cell.angle_alpha   90.00
_cell.angle_beta   90.00
_cell.angle_gamma   90.00
#
_symmetry.space_group_name_H-M   'P 1'
#
loop_
_entity.id
_entity.type
_entity.pdbx_description
1 polymer ?
#
loop_
_entity_poly.entity_id
_entity_poly.type
_entity_poly.pdbx_seq_one_letter_code
_entity_poly.pdbx_strand_id
1 'polypeptide(L)'
;MKKTNNLRGKTLFSSSAAILLGLISINPRLVKADSDPTSQTTPEERDTTDEIPAPSEDAINDDTNVSEPALAQDSVANQATETDIGKKRIDGTAAGLQVSYDLDTDELTILGGTYTNITNYNDRISNYTLSNSEGNSIKLKRAKQIIITGKINLDDSNNANFLFDGFSYASKIIGLEYLDLSQATSTAFMFRNCQNLLSLDISSFNTANVTNMGAMFANCSNLDYLDVSALNTAKVTNMDRMFDSCSSLISLDLSNFDTANVESMYEIFSDCSSLTSLNLSSFNTANVTTMEFMFSGCSALSTLNLSSFNTANVTTMEYMFNGCTALTALDLSNFNTAKVTNMGGMFSGNESLVDLNISSFDTSSLYVLYEMFMNCKSLTELNLEHFHIPDIDESDFSLTFYGCTNLRKLNIKNIATGAPEYILMLAGLPNLNTLVLGKDTDLTTVYGGDIDDIDSIPPGYLDDVGLDTEGIWLNVGKGTTTHPEGTEQFTSEQLMKSRAITLDGKKRNFTKGETYVRMGLPITIHHVDESGKKIGENTIFPGNLGDSYSIIGDYVAGYTLKAGQSPVTGIYDNDEDKEREFTFIYIKNPESSAPIKGEDVTVHYQDENGKAIASSEVLNGNLNDGYVSTAKEIAGYTLKSKPKNATGFFSNTKQSIIYIYSKTVSLTEGETTVNPAKPTNTDKEIGNIHQGNSQIANEANNNQAAASTSGPSNHADNLNSANSSIDDQLPKTGSEKKSQLTTIALGSITLTSALVLAWTKRKKS
;
A
#
# COMPACT_ATOMS: atom_id res chain seq x y z
N MET A 1 -40.80 -27.08 35.51
CA MET A 1 -40.18 -28.40 35.33
C MET A 1 -40.19 -28.74 33.85
N LYS A 2 -39.01 -28.81 33.23
CA LYS A 2 -38.77 -28.79 31.78
C LYS A 2 -38.96 -30.18 31.15
N LYS A 3 -39.59 -30.20 29.98
CA LYS A 3 -39.60 -31.28 28.98
C LYS A 3 -39.23 -30.69 27.61
N THR A 4 -38.85 -31.61 26.74
CA THR A 4 -38.09 -31.56 25.50
C THR A 4 -38.80 -31.01 24.24
N ASN A 5 -37.94 -30.58 23.30
CA ASN A 5 -38.00 -30.64 21.82
C ASN A 5 -38.73 -29.57 20.96
N ASN A 6 -37.93 -29.09 19.98
CA ASN A 6 -38.17 -28.90 18.53
C ASN A 6 -38.67 -27.56 17.93
N LEU A 7 -37.75 -27.00 17.10
CA LEU A 7 -37.88 -26.51 15.70
C LEU A 7 -38.58 -25.17 15.32
N ARG A 8 -37.97 -24.57 14.27
CA ARG A 8 -38.31 -23.40 13.41
C ARG A 8 -37.77 -22.05 13.93
N GLY A 9 -37.15 -21.18 13.14
CA GLY A 9 -36.80 -21.14 11.71
C GLY A 9 -36.36 -19.71 11.33
N LYS A 10 -35.26 -19.62 10.57
CA LYS A 10 -34.82 -18.58 9.60
C LYS A 10 -35.26 -17.11 9.75
N THR A 11 -34.26 -16.22 9.80
CA THR A 11 -34.10 -15.08 8.86
C THR A 11 -32.62 -14.63 8.82
N LEU A 12 -31.96 -14.91 7.69
CA LEU A 12 -30.66 -14.36 7.31
C LEU A 12 -30.93 -13.06 6.52
N PHE A 13 -30.40 -11.93 6.99
CA PHE A 13 -30.27 -10.73 6.19
C PHE A 13 -29.13 -10.95 5.18
N SER A 14 -29.47 -10.97 3.89
CA SER A 14 -28.49 -10.87 2.81
C SER A 14 -28.49 -9.42 2.33
N SER A 15 -27.39 -8.71 2.56
CA SER A 15 -27.11 -7.43 1.93
C SER A 15 -26.72 -7.70 0.47
N SER A 16 -27.61 -7.35 -0.45
CA SER A 16 -27.30 -7.34 -1.87
C SER A 16 -26.61 -6.03 -2.21
N ALA A 17 -25.29 -6.06 -2.39
CA ALA A 17 -24.54 -4.97 -3.01
C ALA A 17 -24.86 -4.95 -4.51
N ALA A 18 -25.49 -3.89 -4.98
CA ALA A 18 -25.68 -3.63 -6.40
C ALA A 18 -24.37 -3.09 -6.98
N ILE A 19 -23.72 -3.89 -7.83
CA ILE A 19 -22.60 -3.49 -8.68
C ILE A 19 -23.17 -2.67 -9.83
N LEU A 20 -22.90 -1.36 -9.87
CA LEU A 20 -23.10 -0.52 -11.05
C LEU A 20 -21.73 -0.29 -11.71
N LEU A 21 -21.44 -1.07 -12.75
CA LEU A 21 -20.30 -0.82 -13.64
C LEU A 21 -20.61 0.37 -14.55
N GLY A 22 -19.70 1.34 -14.56
CA GLY A 22 -19.86 2.63 -15.20
C GLY A 22 -19.80 2.64 -16.72
N LEU A 23 -20.20 3.79 -17.27
CA LEU A 23 -19.74 4.43 -18.49
C LEU A 23 -20.38 5.82 -18.51
N ILE A 24 -19.58 6.88 -18.36
CA ILE A 24 -19.67 8.17 -19.08
C ILE A 24 -18.44 8.97 -18.64
N SER A 25 -17.41 8.99 -19.49
CA SER A 25 -16.41 10.05 -19.53
C SER A 25 -16.93 11.10 -20.50
N ILE A 26 -17.65 12.11 -20.00
CA ILE A 26 -17.76 13.43 -20.65
C ILE A 26 -17.99 14.47 -19.54
N ASN A 27 -16.93 15.18 -19.16
CA ASN A 27 -17.05 16.50 -18.55
C ASN A 27 -16.50 17.48 -19.60
N PRO A 28 -17.36 18.39 -20.10
CA PRO A 28 -17.12 19.78 -19.76
C PRO A 28 -18.43 20.49 -19.44
N ARG A 29 -18.57 21.01 -18.21
CA ARG A 29 -19.58 22.03 -17.91
C ARG A 29 -18.99 23.42 -18.17
N LEU A 30 -19.01 23.82 -19.43
CA LEU A 30 -18.99 25.21 -19.85
C LEU A 30 -19.98 25.38 -21.02
N VAL A 31 -21.21 25.79 -20.72
CA VAL A 31 -22.05 26.52 -21.67
C VAL A 31 -22.75 27.65 -20.93
N LYS A 32 -22.44 28.88 -21.36
CA LYS A 32 -23.05 30.14 -20.95
C LYS A 32 -24.49 30.24 -21.48
N ALA A 33 -25.33 30.84 -20.65
CA ALA A 33 -26.63 31.51 -20.83
C ALA A 33 -27.31 31.51 -22.22
N ASP A 34 -28.63 31.27 -22.20
CA ASP A 34 -29.60 32.22 -22.74
C ASP A 34 -30.95 32.13 -22.00
N SER A 35 -31.66 33.25 -22.00
CA SER A 35 -32.65 33.72 -21.02
C SER A 35 -34.13 33.50 -21.41
N ASP A 36 -34.93 33.14 -20.40
CA ASP A 36 -36.32 33.61 -20.09
C ASP A 36 -37.54 33.06 -20.89
N PRO A 37 -38.81 33.29 -20.46
CA PRO A 37 -39.56 32.53 -19.45
C PRO A 37 -40.88 31.92 -19.99
N THR A 38 -41.57 31.10 -19.19
CA THR A 38 -42.99 31.28 -18.80
C THR A 38 -43.64 30.01 -18.20
N SER A 39 -44.55 30.28 -17.25
CA SER A 39 -45.78 29.53 -16.93
C SER A 39 -45.86 28.91 -15.53
N GLN A 40 -46.64 29.64 -14.72
CA GLN A 40 -47.36 29.19 -13.54
C GLN A 40 -48.09 27.86 -13.76
N THR A 41 -48.14 27.01 -12.72
CA THR A 41 -49.39 26.50 -12.11
C THR A 41 -49.05 25.65 -10.86
N THR A 42 -49.65 26.02 -9.73
CA THR A 42 -49.95 25.18 -8.55
C THR A 42 -51.47 25.24 -8.34
N PRO A 43 -52.10 24.52 -7.39
CA PRO A 43 -51.68 23.35 -6.59
C PRO A 43 -52.77 22.24 -6.55
N GLU A 44 -52.48 21.08 -5.93
CA GLU A 44 -53.51 20.32 -5.23
C GLU A 44 -52.96 19.60 -3.98
N GLU A 45 -53.61 19.86 -2.84
CA GLU A 45 -53.40 19.33 -1.50
C GLU A 45 -54.15 18.00 -1.27
N ARG A 46 -53.58 17.14 -0.40
CA ARG A 46 -54.22 16.39 0.72
C ARG A 46 -53.18 15.44 1.33
N ASP A 47 -52.65 15.70 2.53
CA ASP A 47 -53.20 15.46 3.89
C ASP A 47 -53.27 13.96 4.28
N THR A 48 -52.42 13.55 5.24
CA THR A 48 -52.80 12.86 6.52
C THR A 48 -51.57 12.47 7.37
N THR A 49 -51.44 13.13 8.53
CA THR A 49 -51.23 12.64 9.92
C THR A 49 -50.23 11.51 10.29
N ASP A 50 -49.35 11.90 11.22
CA ASP A 50 -48.97 11.30 12.53
C ASP A 50 -47.97 10.12 12.68
N GLU A 51 -46.81 10.53 13.24
CA GLU A 51 -46.13 10.05 14.48
C GLU A 51 -45.01 8.99 14.49
N ILE A 52 -44.07 9.28 15.44
CA ILE A 52 -43.07 8.48 16.19
C ILE A 52 -41.61 8.45 15.60
N PRO A 53 -40.52 8.59 16.41
CA PRO A 53 -40.10 9.66 17.33
C PRO A 53 -38.61 10.09 17.11
N ALA A 54 -38.17 11.12 17.84
CA ALA A 54 -36.77 11.56 17.91
C ALA A 54 -35.84 10.58 18.66
N PRO A 55 -34.54 10.52 18.36
CA PRO A 55 -33.51 10.11 19.30
C PRO A 55 -32.80 11.32 19.93
N SER A 56 -32.43 11.07 21.19
CA SER A 56 -31.91 11.92 22.25
C SER A 56 -30.55 12.58 22.01
N GLU A 57 -30.44 13.82 22.49
CA GLU A 57 -29.20 14.47 22.93
C GLU A 57 -28.69 13.82 24.23
N ASP A 58 -27.39 13.54 24.27
CA ASP A 58 -26.52 13.51 25.46
C ASP A 58 -25.08 13.64 24.89
N ALA A 59 -24.43 14.79 25.01
CA ALA A 59 -23.66 15.26 26.16
C ALA A 59 -22.16 15.23 25.82
N ILE A 60 -21.61 16.38 25.41
CA ILE A 60 -20.20 16.70 25.64
C ILE A 60 -20.20 17.86 26.63
N ASN A 61 -19.74 17.52 27.83
CA ASN A 61 -19.66 18.42 28.97
C ASN A 61 -18.38 19.27 28.89
N ASP A 62 -18.57 20.48 29.40
CA ASP A 62 -17.71 21.65 29.41
C ASP A 62 -16.54 21.55 30.40
N ASP A 63 -15.73 22.61 30.37
CA ASP A 63 -14.98 23.25 31.47
C ASP A 63 -13.47 23.28 31.25
N THR A 64 -12.75 24.38 31.47
CA THR A 64 -12.99 25.80 31.80
C THR A 64 -11.60 26.45 31.65
N ASN A 65 -11.39 27.75 31.43
CA ASN A 65 -11.45 28.85 32.41
C ASN A 65 -10.61 29.98 31.74
N VAL A 66 -10.94 31.27 31.67
CA VAL A 66 -11.08 32.24 32.75
C VAL A 66 -11.59 33.57 32.14
N SER A 67 -12.71 34.05 32.68
CA SER A 67 -13.21 35.43 32.85
C SER A 67 -12.89 36.56 31.83
N GLU A 68 -13.95 37.16 31.29
CA GLU A 68 -14.10 38.61 31.07
C GLU A 68 -14.61 39.28 32.39
N PRO A 69 -14.47 40.61 32.62
CA PRO A 69 -14.83 41.65 31.65
C PRO A 69 -13.96 42.93 31.61
N ALA A 70 -14.11 43.68 30.50
CA ALA A 70 -14.54 45.09 30.47
C ALA A 70 -13.76 46.03 29.54
N LEU A 71 -14.54 46.64 28.63
CA LEU A 71 -14.53 48.06 28.19
C LEU A 71 -13.39 48.58 27.28
N ALA A 72 -13.77 48.69 26.01
CA ALA A 72 -13.83 49.92 25.19
C ALA A 72 -12.55 50.75 24.98
N GLN A 73 -12.20 50.93 23.71
CA GLN A 73 -11.87 52.26 23.19
C GLN A 73 -12.31 52.41 21.72
N ASP A 74 -13.21 53.36 21.52
CA ASP A 74 -13.74 53.86 20.26
C ASP A 74 -12.64 54.47 19.37
N SER A 75 -12.85 54.38 18.05
CA SER A 75 -12.55 55.52 17.17
C SER A 75 -13.64 55.65 16.11
N VAL A 76 -14.30 56.82 16.13
CA VAL A 76 -15.47 57.20 15.34
C VAL A 76 -15.05 58.02 14.12
N ALA A 77 -15.68 57.78 12.96
CA ALA A 77 -15.98 58.84 11.99
C ALA A 77 -17.25 58.53 11.17
N ASN A 78 -18.28 59.37 11.40
CA ASN A 78 -19.53 59.62 10.68
C ASN A 78 -19.32 59.95 9.17
N GLN A 79 -20.28 59.96 8.22
CA GLN A 79 -21.75 59.86 8.15
C GLN A 79 -22.13 59.70 6.66
N ALA A 80 -23.22 58.99 6.32
CA ALA A 80 -24.05 59.29 5.15
C ALA A 80 -25.47 58.75 5.34
N THR A 81 -26.46 59.55 4.92
CA THR A 81 -27.90 59.33 5.03
C THR A 81 -28.47 58.89 3.69
N GLU A 82 -29.34 57.87 3.68
CA GLU A 82 -30.62 57.83 2.93
C GLU A 82 -31.38 56.51 3.14
N THR A 83 -32.63 56.64 3.61
CA THR A 83 -33.79 55.72 3.59
C THR A 83 -33.58 54.23 3.84
N ASP A 84 -33.90 53.87 5.09
CA ASP A 84 -33.82 52.58 5.73
C ASP A 84 -35.12 51.76 5.56
N ILE A 85 -35.06 50.72 4.74
CA ILE A 85 -35.93 49.55 4.82
C ILE A 85 -35.00 48.35 5.03
N GLY A 86 -34.70 48.06 6.30
CA GLY A 86 -34.09 46.84 6.82
C GLY A 86 -32.92 46.33 5.98
N LYS A 87 -31.72 46.86 6.22
CA LYS A 87 -30.54 46.35 5.52
C LYS A 87 -30.23 44.94 6.01
N LYS A 88 -30.78 43.96 5.29
CA LYS A 88 -30.39 42.54 5.34
C LYS A 88 -28.93 42.29 4.96
N ARG A 89 -28.23 43.35 4.53
CA ARG A 89 -26.81 43.36 4.27
C ARG A 89 -26.05 44.07 5.37
N ILE A 90 -24.98 43.43 5.83
CA ILE A 90 -24.01 44.03 6.76
C ILE A 90 -22.74 44.34 5.98
N ASP A 91 -22.45 45.63 5.83
CA ASP A 91 -21.22 46.10 5.19
C ASP A 91 -20.10 46.28 6.24
N GLY A 92 -18.85 46.10 5.83
CA GLY A 92 -17.71 46.32 6.70
C GLY A 92 -16.36 46.10 6.02
N THR A 93 -15.34 45.85 6.81
CA THR A 93 -13.98 45.59 6.33
C THR A 93 -13.41 44.36 7.02
N ALA A 94 -12.73 43.51 6.26
CA ALA A 94 -12.03 42.34 6.77
C ALA A 94 -10.66 42.22 6.10
N ALA A 95 -9.58 42.18 6.90
CA ALA A 95 -8.19 42.13 6.42
C ALA A 95 -7.85 43.15 5.30
N GLY A 96 -8.32 44.39 5.44
CA GLY A 96 -8.11 45.47 4.46
C GLY A 96 -9.05 45.45 3.24
N LEU A 97 -9.92 44.45 3.11
CA LEU A 97 -10.89 44.34 2.02
C LEU A 97 -12.25 44.89 2.43
N GLN A 98 -12.89 45.62 1.52
CA GLN A 98 -14.28 46.05 1.68
C GLN A 98 -15.20 44.86 1.40
N VAL A 99 -16.11 44.57 2.33
CA VAL A 99 -16.98 43.39 2.29
C VAL A 99 -18.44 43.74 2.60
N SER A 100 -19.36 42.96 2.05
CA SER A 100 -20.80 43.04 2.32
C SER A 100 -21.34 41.61 2.50
N TYR A 101 -22.03 41.33 3.60
CA TYR A 101 -22.63 40.02 3.88
C TYR A 101 -24.15 40.10 3.80
N ASP A 102 -24.78 39.22 3.01
CA ASP A 102 -26.23 39.11 2.89
C ASP A 102 -26.79 38.03 3.81
N LEU A 103 -27.60 38.44 4.79
CA LEU A 103 -28.15 37.56 5.83
C LEU A 103 -29.23 36.59 5.33
N ASP A 104 -29.86 36.86 4.18
CA ASP A 104 -30.87 35.94 3.61
C ASP A 104 -30.21 34.80 2.85
N THR A 105 -29.15 35.10 2.09
CA THR A 105 -28.53 34.16 1.15
C THR A 105 -27.26 33.52 1.68
N ASP A 106 -26.74 33.98 2.83
CA ASP A 106 -25.42 33.65 3.35
C ASP A 106 -24.30 33.94 2.32
N GLU A 107 -24.45 35.00 1.54
CA GLU A 107 -23.48 35.43 0.53
C GLU A 107 -22.52 36.47 1.10
N LEU A 108 -21.21 36.24 0.93
CA LEU A 108 -20.18 37.25 1.18
C LEU A 108 -19.73 37.87 -0.15
N THR A 109 -20.03 39.14 -0.36
CA THR A 109 -19.48 39.93 -1.47
C THR A 109 -18.18 40.63 -1.05
N ILE A 110 -17.07 40.41 -1.76
CA ILE A 110 -15.83 41.19 -1.64
C ILE A 110 -15.84 42.28 -2.72
N LEU A 111 -15.91 43.53 -2.29
CA LEU A 111 -16.02 44.71 -3.15
C LEU A 111 -14.65 45.23 -3.65
N GLY A 112 -13.56 44.57 -3.25
CA GLY A 112 -12.18 44.91 -3.57
C GLY A 112 -11.43 45.57 -2.41
N GLY A 113 -10.19 45.99 -2.68
CA GLY A 113 -9.31 46.62 -1.70
C GLY A 113 -7.87 46.10 -1.79
N THR A 114 -7.13 46.30 -0.70
CA THR A 114 -5.78 45.76 -0.55
C THR A 114 -5.81 44.74 0.58
N TYR A 115 -5.56 43.48 0.25
CA TYR A 115 -5.46 42.41 1.22
C TYR A 115 -4.22 42.65 2.08
N THR A 116 -4.45 42.81 3.38
CA THR A 116 -3.38 42.99 4.36
C THR A 116 -2.90 41.62 4.79
N ASN A 117 -1.60 41.37 4.63
CA ASN A 117 -1.00 40.10 5.02
C ASN A 117 -1.22 39.83 6.51
N ILE A 118 -1.69 38.62 6.81
CA ILE A 118 -1.98 38.20 8.17
C ILE A 118 -0.79 37.43 8.74
N THR A 119 -0.34 37.80 9.93
CA THR A 119 0.76 37.12 10.64
C THR A 119 0.27 36.24 11.78
N ASN A 120 -0.97 36.45 12.24
CA ASN A 120 -1.64 35.60 13.22
C ASN A 120 -2.74 34.79 12.53
N TYR A 121 -2.75 33.47 12.75
CA TYR A 121 -3.74 32.57 12.18
C TYR A 121 -5.20 32.97 12.53
N ASN A 122 -5.41 33.64 13.66
CA ASN A 122 -6.74 34.09 14.07
C ASN A 122 -7.27 35.29 13.27
N ASP A 123 -6.41 35.99 12.53
CA ASP A 123 -6.78 37.19 11.76
C ASP A 123 -7.21 36.88 10.32
N ARG A 124 -7.46 35.60 9.99
CA ARG A 124 -8.00 35.23 8.67
C ARG A 124 -9.40 35.78 8.44
N ILE A 125 -9.74 36.07 7.18
CA ILE A 125 -11.02 36.72 6.80
C ILE A 125 -12.23 35.96 7.34
N SER A 126 -12.20 34.62 7.29
CA SER A 126 -13.28 33.77 7.79
C SER A 126 -13.58 33.96 9.29
N ASN A 127 -12.64 34.46 10.10
CA ASN A 127 -12.86 34.72 11.52
C ASN A 127 -13.48 36.08 11.84
N TYR A 128 -13.51 37.02 10.88
CA TYR A 128 -14.08 38.34 11.10
C TYR A 128 -15.56 38.25 11.42
N THR A 129 -16.02 39.13 12.31
CA THR A 129 -17.42 39.32 12.64
C THR A 129 -17.85 40.68 12.14
N LEU A 130 -18.86 40.72 11.28
CA LEU A 130 -19.52 41.97 10.88
C LEU A 130 -20.73 42.19 11.76
N SER A 131 -20.96 43.44 12.16
CA SER A 131 -22.13 43.85 12.93
C SER A 131 -22.70 45.16 12.40
N ASN A 132 -24.03 45.32 12.42
CA ASN A 132 -24.70 46.56 12.01
C ASN A 132 -25.35 47.29 13.20
N SER A 133 -25.84 48.50 12.96
CA SER A 133 -26.54 49.33 13.97
C SER A 133 -27.89 48.76 14.42
N GLU A 134 -28.44 47.79 13.69
CA GLU A 134 -29.68 47.09 14.03
C GLU A 134 -29.44 45.94 15.03
N GLY A 135 -28.18 45.68 15.41
CA GLY A 135 -27.81 44.62 16.34
C GLY A 135 -27.58 43.25 15.69
N ASN A 136 -27.65 43.15 14.36
CA ASN A 136 -27.28 41.92 13.66
C ASN A 136 -25.76 41.72 13.72
N SER A 137 -25.32 40.48 13.88
CA SER A 137 -23.91 40.12 13.91
C SER A 137 -23.67 38.77 13.24
N ILE A 138 -22.65 38.67 12.39
CA ILE A 138 -22.36 37.46 11.62
C ILE A 138 -20.86 37.21 11.49
N LYS A 139 -20.43 35.97 11.72
CA LYS A 139 -19.06 35.52 11.42
C LYS A 139 -18.94 35.15 9.95
N LEU A 140 -17.93 35.69 9.27
CA LEU A 140 -17.77 35.52 7.82
C LEU A 140 -17.59 34.06 7.38
N LYS A 141 -17.03 33.18 8.22
CA LYS A 141 -16.93 31.73 7.94
C LYS A 141 -18.27 31.07 7.59
N ARG A 142 -19.40 31.67 7.98
CA ARG A 142 -20.75 31.15 7.70
C ARG A 142 -21.20 31.36 6.26
N ALA A 143 -20.45 32.13 5.46
CA ALA A 143 -20.76 32.35 4.06
C ALA A 143 -20.84 31.01 3.31
N LYS A 144 -21.97 30.78 2.64
CA LYS A 144 -22.19 29.62 1.75
C LYS A 144 -21.69 29.87 0.33
N GLN A 145 -21.46 31.13 -0.01
CA GLN A 145 -20.91 31.57 -1.28
C GLN A 145 -20.09 32.84 -1.10
N ILE A 146 -19.00 32.94 -1.85
CA ILE A 146 -18.16 34.15 -1.91
C ILE A 146 -18.17 34.68 -3.34
N ILE A 147 -18.43 35.98 -3.50
CA ILE A 147 -18.43 36.66 -4.80
C ILE A 147 -17.49 37.85 -4.73
N ILE A 148 -16.50 37.90 -5.62
CA ILE A 148 -15.58 39.02 -5.75
C ILE A 148 -16.04 39.87 -6.93
N THR A 149 -16.29 41.15 -6.68
CA THR A 149 -16.78 42.10 -7.70
C THR A 149 -15.82 43.26 -7.95
N GLY A 150 -14.86 43.48 -7.07
CA GLY A 150 -13.83 44.51 -7.22
C GLY A 150 -12.43 43.97 -7.07
N LYS A 151 -11.47 44.72 -7.61
CA LYS A 151 -10.05 44.32 -7.65
C LYS A 151 -9.50 44.11 -6.24
N ILE A 152 -8.87 42.95 -6.01
CA ILE A 152 -8.10 42.63 -4.82
C ILE A 152 -6.62 42.76 -5.18
N ASN A 153 -5.92 43.71 -4.58
CA ASN A 153 -4.47 43.82 -4.66
C ASN A 153 -3.86 43.22 -3.39
N LEU A 154 -2.60 42.77 -3.48
CA LEU A 154 -1.81 42.45 -2.29
C LEU A 154 -1.16 43.71 -1.74
N ASP A 155 -0.90 43.74 -0.44
CA ASP A 155 -0.07 44.78 0.18
C ASP A 155 1.41 44.63 -0.20
N ASP A 156 2.26 45.49 0.36
CA ASP A 156 3.70 45.52 0.06
C ASP A 156 4.45 44.23 0.44
N SER A 157 3.84 43.33 1.23
CA SER A 157 4.43 42.01 1.51
C SER A 157 4.31 41.05 0.33
N ASN A 158 3.43 41.35 -0.63
CA ASN A 158 3.09 40.48 -1.76
C ASN A 158 2.69 39.06 -1.32
N ASN A 159 2.01 38.94 -0.19
CA ASN A 159 1.60 37.66 0.37
C ASN A 159 0.07 37.50 0.29
N ALA A 160 -0.37 36.40 -0.32
CA ALA A 160 -1.78 36.05 -0.44
C ALA A 160 -2.17 34.89 0.50
N ASN A 161 -1.33 34.60 1.50
CA ASN A 161 -1.55 33.53 2.46
C ASN A 161 -2.90 33.67 3.14
N PHE A 162 -3.58 32.54 3.36
CA PHE A 162 -4.84 32.45 4.12
C PHE A 162 -6.03 33.27 3.59
N LEU A 163 -5.97 33.88 2.40
CA LEU A 163 -6.99 34.81 1.90
C LEU A 163 -8.42 34.22 1.96
N PHE A 164 -8.58 32.95 1.63
CA PHE A 164 -9.84 32.20 1.72
C PHE A 164 -9.77 31.02 2.71
N ASP A 165 -8.81 30.97 3.62
CA ASP A 165 -8.70 29.87 4.59
C ASP A 165 -9.90 29.85 5.54
N GLY A 166 -10.44 28.66 5.78
CA GLY A 166 -11.46 28.41 6.81
C GLY A 166 -12.88 28.80 6.41
N PHE A 167 -13.14 29.14 5.14
CA PHE A 167 -14.50 29.25 4.62
C PHE A 167 -15.13 27.86 4.38
N SER A 168 -15.23 27.06 5.43
CA SER A 168 -15.65 25.65 5.37
C SER A 168 -17.08 25.44 4.86
N TYR A 169 -17.93 26.47 4.94
CA TYR A 169 -19.32 26.43 4.45
C TYR A 169 -19.46 26.86 2.99
N ALA A 170 -18.44 27.52 2.41
CA ALA A 170 -18.53 28.07 1.07
C ALA A 170 -18.51 26.95 0.03
N SER A 171 -19.57 26.89 -0.77
CA SER A 171 -19.68 25.92 -1.88
C SER A 171 -19.07 26.42 -3.19
N LYS A 172 -18.90 27.74 -3.32
CA LYS A 172 -18.37 28.44 -4.50
C LYS A 172 -17.63 29.70 -4.10
N ILE A 173 -16.54 29.97 -4.82
CA ILE A 173 -15.84 31.26 -4.83
C ILE A 173 -15.82 31.73 -6.28
N ILE A 174 -16.41 32.89 -6.54
CA ILE A 174 -16.60 33.44 -7.89
C ILE A 174 -15.87 34.79 -7.99
N GLY A 175 -15.31 35.11 -9.14
CA GLY A 175 -14.64 36.39 -9.39
C GLY A 175 -13.14 36.39 -9.10
N LEU A 176 -12.49 35.22 -9.14
CA LEU A 176 -11.04 35.12 -8.89
C LEU A 176 -10.20 35.83 -9.97
N GLU A 177 -10.77 36.18 -11.12
CA GLU A 177 -10.18 37.09 -12.10
C GLU A 177 -9.91 38.51 -11.57
N TYR A 178 -10.54 38.91 -10.47
CA TYR A 178 -10.29 40.19 -9.81
C TYR A 178 -9.13 40.16 -8.80
N LEU A 179 -8.53 38.99 -8.55
CA LEU A 179 -7.39 38.82 -7.66
C LEU A 179 -6.07 38.95 -8.45
N ASP A 180 -5.26 39.96 -8.13
CA ASP A 180 -3.97 40.20 -8.79
C ASP A 180 -2.83 39.50 -8.04
N LEU A 181 -2.40 38.34 -8.56
CA LEU A 181 -1.27 37.57 -8.01
C LEU A 181 0.06 37.85 -8.72
N SER A 182 0.12 38.82 -9.65
CA SER A 182 1.31 39.01 -10.50
C SER A 182 2.61 39.31 -9.73
N GLN A 183 2.50 39.88 -8.53
CA GLN A 183 3.63 40.13 -7.63
C GLN A 183 3.73 39.13 -6.47
N ALA A 184 2.75 38.21 -6.33
CA ALA A 184 2.66 37.33 -5.18
C ALA A 184 3.93 36.47 -5.03
N THR A 185 4.45 36.42 -3.81
CA THR A 185 5.58 35.55 -3.42
C THR A 185 5.11 34.30 -2.69
N SER A 186 3.90 34.33 -2.11
CA SER A 186 3.34 33.22 -1.35
C SER A 186 1.82 33.17 -1.50
N THR A 187 1.30 31.96 -1.69
CA THR A 187 -0.15 31.62 -1.73
C THR A 187 -0.48 30.50 -0.75
N ALA A 188 0.39 30.30 0.25
CA ALA A 188 0.26 29.24 1.23
C ALA A 188 -1.07 29.33 1.99
N PHE A 189 -1.72 28.19 2.19
CA PHE A 189 -3.00 28.08 2.87
C PHE A 189 -4.16 28.86 2.22
N MET A 190 -4.02 29.42 1.01
CA MET A 190 -4.99 30.35 0.42
C MET A 190 -6.43 29.82 0.44
N PHE A 191 -6.64 28.54 0.12
CA PHE A 191 -7.96 27.89 0.11
C PHE A 191 -8.09 26.79 1.16
N ARG A 192 -7.16 26.71 2.14
CA ARG A 192 -7.19 25.65 3.13
C ARG A 192 -8.54 25.61 3.85
N ASN A 193 -9.01 24.42 4.21
CA ASN A 193 -10.27 24.20 4.93
C ASN A 193 -11.53 24.73 4.21
N CYS A 194 -11.49 24.95 2.89
CA CYS A 194 -12.68 25.19 2.08
C CYS A 194 -13.41 23.87 1.79
N GLN A 195 -13.87 23.19 2.84
CA GLN A 195 -14.34 21.80 2.80
C GLN A 195 -15.55 21.57 1.88
N ASN A 196 -16.48 22.52 1.80
CA ASN A 196 -17.69 22.40 0.99
C ASN A 196 -17.52 22.88 -0.47
N LEU A 197 -16.33 23.33 -0.85
CA LEU A 197 -16.08 23.87 -2.18
C LEU A 197 -16.24 22.77 -3.24
N LEU A 198 -17.14 22.98 -4.21
CA LEU A 198 -17.44 21.98 -5.25
C LEU A 198 -16.67 22.24 -6.55
N SER A 199 -16.21 23.46 -6.76
CA SER A 199 -15.48 23.88 -7.95
C SER A 199 -14.70 25.15 -7.65
N LEU A 200 -13.55 25.30 -8.30
CA LEU A 200 -12.72 26.49 -8.17
C LEU A 200 -12.11 26.83 -9.53
N ASP A 201 -12.35 28.05 -10.00
CA ASP A 201 -11.74 28.56 -11.24
C ASP A 201 -10.52 29.42 -10.89
N ILE A 202 -9.32 28.87 -11.12
CA ILE A 202 -8.04 29.55 -10.91
C ILE A 202 -7.36 29.92 -12.24
N SER A 203 -8.09 29.89 -13.36
CA SER A 203 -7.51 30.11 -14.70
C SER A 203 -6.87 31.49 -14.90
N SER A 204 -7.24 32.47 -14.07
CA SER A 204 -6.68 33.83 -14.07
C SER A 204 -5.36 33.97 -13.31
N PHE A 205 -4.92 32.93 -12.57
CA PHE A 205 -3.81 33.05 -11.65
C PHE A 205 -2.48 33.25 -12.39
N ASN A 206 -1.72 34.25 -11.95
CA ASN A 206 -0.33 34.45 -12.37
C ASN A 206 0.58 34.19 -11.17
N THR A 207 1.13 32.98 -11.08
CA THR A 207 1.99 32.56 -9.95
C THR A 207 3.49 32.56 -10.28
N ALA A 208 3.92 33.26 -11.34
CA ALA A 208 5.30 33.20 -11.84
C ALA A 208 6.38 33.69 -10.84
N ASN A 209 5.97 34.36 -9.76
CA ASN A 209 6.84 34.84 -8.68
C ASN A 209 6.65 34.10 -7.35
N VAL A 210 5.69 33.17 -7.29
CA VAL A 210 5.37 32.45 -6.05
C VAL A 210 6.46 31.43 -5.76
N THR A 211 6.98 31.46 -4.54
CA THR A 211 7.96 30.50 -4.02
C THR A 211 7.36 29.54 -3.00
N ASN A 212 6.20 29.87 -2.42
CA ASN A 212 5.52 29.07 -1.41
C ASN A 212 4.04 28.84 -1.75
N MET A 213 3.67 27.58 -1.99
CA MET A 213 2.31 27.10 -2.24
C MET A 213 1.85 26.07 -1.18
N GLY A 214 2.52 26.02 -0.02
CA GLY A 214 2.24 25.04 1.02
C GLY A 214 0.78 25.08 1.47
N ALA A 215 0.13 23.92 1.53
CA ALA A 215 -1.25 23.73 1.94
C ALA A 215 -2.28 24.60 1.19
N MET A 216 -1.97 25.05 -0.03
CA MET A 216 -2.82 25.98 -0.79
C MET A 216 -4.26 25.47 -0.94
N PHE A 217 -4.46 24.17 -1.14
CA PHE A 217 -5.78 23.52 -1.28
C PHE A 217 -6.06 22.50 -0.18
N ALA A 218 -5.29 22.47 0.90
CA ALA A 218 -5.43 21.45 1.93
C ALA A 218 -6.84 21.43 2.55
N ASN A 219 -7.41 20.25 2.76
CA ASN A 219 -8.74 20.03 3.31
C ASN A 219 -9.87 20.70 2.49
N CYS A 220 -9.70 20.78 1.17
CA CYS A 220 -10.79 21.02 0.21
C CYS A 220 -11.54 19.71 -0.09
N SER A 221 -12.11 19.09 0.95
CA SER A 221 -12.54 17.68 0.93
C SER A 221 -13.63 17.34 -0.09
N ASN A 222 -14.49 18.29 -0.49
CA ASN A 222 -15.55 18.05 -1.49
C ASN A 222 -15.17 18.45 -2.93
N LEU A 223 -13.95 18.90 -3.16
CA LEU A 223 -13.48 19.27 -4.50
C LEU A 223 -13.11 18.01 -5.27
N ASP A 224 -13.93 17.61 -6.24
CA ASP A 224 -13.75 16.39 -7.04
C ASP A 224 -12.86 16.59 -8.28
N TYR A 225 -12.72 17.84 -8.71
CA TYR A 225 -11.94 18.28 -9.87
C TYR A 225 -11.33 19.65 -9.63
N LEU A 226 -10.05 19.81 -10.00
CA LEU A 226 -9.35 21.09 -10.00
C LEU A 226 -8.43 21.17 -11.22
N ASP A 227 -8.62 22.21 -12.04
CA ASP A 227 -7.69 22.52 -13.13
C ASP A 227 -6.53 23.37 -12.58
N VAL A 228 -5.35 22.75 -12.48
CA VAL A 228 -4.12 23.40 -11.98
C VAL A 228 -3.22 23.92 -13.11
N SER A 229 -3.69 23.92 -14.36
CA SER A 229 -2.86 24.28 -15.53
C SER A 229 -2.35 25.72 -15.51
N ALA A 230 -3.04 26.63 -14.81
CA ALA A 230 -2.63 28.03 -14.64
C ALA A 230 -1.48 28.22 -13.63
N LEU A 231 -1.19 27.22 -12.80
CA LEU A 231 -0.12 27.32 -11.81
C LEU A 231 1.25 27.17 -12.47
N ASN A 232 2.05 28.22 -12.36
CA ASN A 232 3.49 28.17 -12.63
C ASN A 232 4.23 27.84 -11.33
N THR A 233 4.90 26.68 -11.28
CA THR A 233 5.63 26.22 -10.10
C THR A 233 7.15 26.34 -10.22
N ALA A 234 7.69 26.93 -11.30
CA ALA A 234 9.12 26.92 -11.59
C ALA A 234 10.00 27.57 -10.50
N LYS A 235 9.44 28.47 -9.69
CA LYS A 235 10.13 29.10 -8.54
C LYS A 235 9.70 28.55 -7.18
N VAL A 236 8.76 27.61 -7.15
CA VAL A 236 8.22 27.08 -5.90
C VAL A 236 9.27 26.20 -5.22
N THR A 237 9.56 26.51 -3.97
CA THR A 237 10.47 25.75 -3.10
C THR A 237 9.71 24.99 -2.01
N ASN A 238 8.54 25.49 -1.60
CA ASN A 238 7.65 24.82 -0.65
C ASN A 238 6.28 24.56 -1.28
N MET A 239 5.87 23.29 -1.31
CA MET A 239 4.53 22.83 -1.68
C MET A 239 4.00 21.77 -0.69
N ASP A 240 4.50 21.80 0.55
CA ASP A 240 4.10 20.85 1.60
C ASP A 240 2.59 20.87 1.77
N ARG A 241 1.95 19.71 1.91
CA ARG A 241 0.49 19.59 2.10
C ARG A 241 -0.37 20.19 0.99
N MET A 242 0.16 20.52 -0.20
CA MET A 242 -0.57 21.32 -1.19
C MET A 242 -2.00 20.82 -1.49
N PHE A 243 -2.20 19.50 -1.55
CA PHE A 243 -3.49 18.84 -1.77
C PHE A 243 -3.88 17.91 -0.61
N ASP A 244 -3.25 18.02 0.56
CA ASP A 244 -3.57 17.21 1.74
C ASP A 244 -5.09 17.21 2.02
N SER A 245 -5.66 16.05 2.32
CA SER A 245 -7.07 15.86 2.66
C SER A 245 -8.07 16.36 1.59
N CYS A 246 -7.65 16.45 0.31
CA CYS A 246 -8.55 16.65 -0.83
C CYS A 246 -9.26 15.33 -1.20
N SER A 247 -10.02 14.77 -0.25
CA SER A 247 -10.48 13.38 -0.28
C SER A 247 -11.43 13.03 -1.43
N SER A 248 -12.13 14.00 -2.03
CA SER A 248 -12.99 13.76 -3.21
C SER A 248 -12.26 13.84 -4.55
N LEU A 249 -11.00 14.30 -4.59
CA LEU A 249 -10.28 14.52 -5.85
C LEU A 249 -9.98 13.17 -6.53
N ILE A 250 -10.53 12.97 -7.74
CA ILE A 250 -10.45 11.68 -8.45
C ILE A 250 -9.19 11.58 -9.31
N SER A 251 -8.75 12.72 -9.86
CA SER A 251 -7.61 12.85 -10.77
C SER A 251 -7.04 14.26 -10.73
N LEU A 252 -5.74 14.39 -10.99
CA LEU A 252 -5.06 15.68 -11.07
C LEU A 252 -4.03 15.65 -12.20
N ASP A 253 -4.08 16.64 -13.09
CA ASP A 253 -3.08 16.81 -14.16
C ASP A 253 -1.92 17.67 -13.66
N LEU A 254 -0.77 17.04 -13.44
CA LEU A 254 0.46 17.67 -12.93
C LEU A 254 1.50 17.90 -14.03
N SER A 255 1.13 17.80 -15.30
CA SER A 255 2.09 17.88 -16.42
C SER A 255 2.84 19.22 -16.50
N ASN A 256 2.25 20.31 -15.98
CA ASN A 256 2.86 21.64 -15.94
C ASN A 256 3.73 21.89 -14.68
N PHE A 257 3.78 20.96 -13.73
CA PHE A 257 4.53 21.14 -12.49
C PHE A 257 6.02 20.95 -12.76
N ASP A 258 6.80 22.01 -12.51
CA ASP A 258 8.24 21.97 -12.33
C ASP A 258 8.54 21.91 -10.82
N THR A 259 9.14 20.82 -10.36
CA THR A 259 9.50 20.59 -8.96
C THR A 259 11.01 20.67 -8.71
N ALA A 260 11.80 21.15 -9.67
CA ALA A 260 13.26 21.09 -9.58
C ALA A 260 13.84 21.88 -8.38
N ASN A 261 13.12 22.88 -7.87
CA ASN A 261 13.51 23.70 -6.72
C ASN A 261 12.86 23.27 -5.40
N VAL A 262 12.06 22.21 -5.40
CA VAL A 262 11.34 21.73 -4.21
C VAL A 262 12.28 20.90 -3.35
N GLU A 263 12.38 21.24 -2.06
CA GLU A 263 13.23 20.55 -1.09
C GLU A 263 12.45 19.55 -0.22
N SER A 264 11.13 19.71 -0.09
CA SER A 264 10.26 18.85 0.72
C SER A 264 9.03 18.42 -0.07
N MET A 265 8.70 17.14 0.01
CA MET A 265 7.46 16.55 -0.54
C MET A 265 6.52 16.06 0.57
N TYR A 266 6.61 16.69 1.73
CA TYR A 266 5.85 16.36 2.92
C TYR A 266 4.33 16.49 2.68
N GLU A 267 3.59 15.41 2.88
CA GLU A 267 2.10 15.33 2.83
C GLU A 267 1.43 15.89 1.55
N ILE A 268 2.12 16.01 0.41
CA ILE A 268 1.56 16.68 -0.79
C ILE A 268 0.17 16.13 -1.19
N PHE A 269 0.01 14.80 -1.17
CA PHE A 269 -1.23 14.10 -1.53
C PHE A 269 -1.83 13.30 -0.38
N SER A 270 -1.45 13.59 0.88
CA SER A 270 -1.98 12.86 2.04
C SER A 270 -3.52 12.90 2.04
N ASP A 271 -4.17 11.80 2.39
CA ASP A 271 -5.62 11.61 2.48
C ASP A 271 -6.43 12.00 1.22
N CYS A 272 -5.79 12.04 0.05
CA CYS A 272 -6.45 12.09 -1.27
C CYS A 272 -7.10 10.74 -1.62
N SER A 273 -8.01 10.26 -0.75
CA SER A 273 -8.52 8.90 -0.74
C SER A 273 -9.30 8.47 -2.00
N SER A 274 -9.83 9.40 -2.79
CA SER A 274 -10.50 9.11 -4.08
C SER A 274 -9.55 9.10 -5.29
N LEU A 275 -8.27 9.46 -5.12
CA LEU A 275 -7.32 9.56 -6.21
C LEU A 275 -6.97 8.17 -6.74
N THR A 276 -7.35 7.87 -7.98
CA THR A 276 -7.22 6.52 -8.56
C THR A 276 -5.88 6.30 -9.28
N SER A 277 -5.29 7.37 -9.79
CA SER A 277 -4.01 7.37 -10.51
C SER A 277 -3.38 8.76 -10.45
N LEU A 278 -2.05 8.80 -10.55
CA LEU A 278 -1.28 10.04 -10.57
C LEU A 278 -0.12 9.94 -11.55
N ASN A 279 0.03 10.93 -12.43
CA ASN A 279 1.16 11.01 -13.35
C ASN A 279 2.24 11.93 -12.75
N LEU A 280 3.36 11.33 -12.33
CA LEU A 280 4.50 12.01 -11.72
C LEU A 280 5.72 12.14 -12.65
N SER A 281 5.53 11.96 -13.96
CA SER A 281 6.65 11.99 -14.92
C SER A 281 7.34 13.35 -15.05
N SER A 282 6.67 14.44 -14.68
CA SER A 282 7.23 15.80 -14.64
C SER A 282 8.05 16.09 -13.37
N PHE A 283 7.94 15.25 -12.33
CA PHE A 283 8.57 15.50 -11.04
C PHE A 283 10.08 15.27 -11.14
N ASN A 284 10.83 16.32 -10.81
CA ASN A 284 12.26 16.26 -10.55
C ASN A 284 12.47 16.31 -9.02
N THR A 285 12.90 15.20 -8.42
CA THR A 285 13.08 15.08 -6.97
C THR A 285 14.55 15.19 -6.54
N ALA A 286 15.47 15.60 -7.42
CA ALA A 286 16.90 15.55 -7.14
C ALA A 286 17.34 16.40 -5.93
N ASN A 287 16.59 17.45 -5.60
CA ASN A 287 16.84 18.34 -4.46
C ASN A 287 16.00 18.00 -3.22
N VAL A 288 15.10 17.00 -3.30
CA VAL A 288 14.20 16.65 -2.21
C VAL A 288 14.95 15.94 -1.09
N THR A 289 14.73 16.40 0.14
CA THR A 289 15.30 15.82 1.37
C THR A 289 14.28 15.08 2.21
N THR A 290 12.98 15.37 2.10
CA THR A 290 11.92 14.73 2.90
C THR A 290 10.75 14.27 2.00
N MET A 291 10.25 13.05 2.24
CA MET A 291 9.11 12.46 1.51
C MET A 291 8.04 11.88 2.47
N GLU A 292 8.01 12.35 3.71
CA GLU A 292 7.12 11.84 4.74
C GLU A 292 5.65 12.03 4.33
N PHE A 293 4.84 10.99 4.54
CA PHE A 293 3.40 10.96 4.29
C PHE A 293 2.95 11.37 2.87
N MET A 294 3.86 11.41 1.88
CA MET A 294 3.58 12.00 0.56
C MET A 294 2.30 11.46 -0.10
N PHE A 295 2.03 10.16 0.06
CA PHE A 295 0.84 9.46 -0.44
C PHE A 295 0.03 8.79 0.67
N SER A 296 0.25 9.17 1.95
CA SER A 296 -0.47 8.57 3.07
C SER A 296 -1.99 8.65 2.86
N GLY A 297 -2.73 7.59 3.15
CA GLY A 297 -4.20 7.56 3.02
C GLY A 297 -4.76 7.62 1.59
N CYS A 298 -3.93 7.55 0.54
CA CYS A 298 -4.36 7.46 -0.87
C CYS A 298 -4.98 6.07 -1.20
N SER A 299 -6.06 5.71 -0.52
CA SER A 299 -6.61 4.35 -0.49
C SER A 299 -7.18 3.86 -1.82
N ALA A 300 -7.59 4.74 -2.75
CA ALA A 300 -8.03 4.34 -4.09
C ALA A 300 -6.88 4.20 -5.11
N LEU A 301 -5.65 4.58 -4.76
CA LEU A 301 -4.52 4.53 -5.67
C LEU A 301 -4.08 3.08 -5.90
N SER A 302 -4.29 2.59 -7.12
CA SER A 302 -4.02 1.16 -7.46
C SER A 302 -2.66 0.91 -8.10
N THR A 303 -2.08 1.95 -8.71
CA THR A 303 -0.76 1.92 -9.36
C THR A 303 -0.06 3.26 -9.16
N LEU A 304 1.26 3.23 -9.01
CA LEU A 304 2.08 4.44 -8.92
C LEU A 304 3.40 4.24 -9.67
N ASN A 305 3.72 5.15 -10.57
CA ASN A 305 4.99 5.13 -11.31
C ASN A 305 5.97 6.12 -10.67
N LEU A 306 7.03 5.60 -10.06
CA LEU A 306 8.08 6.37 -9.37
C LEU A 306 9.40 6.38 -10.13
N SER A 307 9.42 6.01 -11.41
CA SER A 307 10.67 5.88 -12.19
C SER A 307 11.44 7.19 -12.37
N SER A 308 10.78 8.35 -12.24
CA SER A 308 11.40 9.68 -12.27
C SER A 308 12.06 10.10 -10.95
N PHE A 309 11.82 9.38 -9.86
CA PHE A 309 12.29 9.78 -8.53
C PHE A 309 13.78 9.50 -8.38
N ASN A 310 14.52 10.55 -8.02
CA ASN A 310 15.87 10.48 -7.48
C ASN A 310 15.79 10.73 -5.97
N THR A 311 16.07 9.70 -5.16
CA THR A 311 15.98 9.78 -3.69
C THR A 311 17.35 9.93 -3.01
N ALA A 312 18.43 10.18 -3.75
CA ALA A 312 19.80 10.16 -3.20
C ALA A 312 20.08 11.23 -2.12
N ASN A 313 19.22 12.24 -2.00
CA ASN A 313 19.29 13.28 -0.98
C ASN A 313 18.23 13.14 0.12
N VAL A 314 17.32 12.18 0.01
CA VAL A 314 16.23 11.98 0.97
C VAL A 314 16.76 11.42 2.28
N THR A 315 16.35 12.02 3.39
CA THR A 315 16.70 11.63 4.76
C THR A 315 15.52 10.97 5.50
N THR A 316 14.27 11.23 5.11
CA THR A 316 13.09 10.66 5.78
C THR A 316 12.01 10.24 4.77
N MET A 317 11.43 9.07 4.99
CA MET A 317 10.36 8.45 4.17
C MET A 317 9.22 7.91 5.04
N GLU A 318 9.07 8.44 6.25
CA GLU A 318 8.09 8.00 7.23
C GLU A 318 6.67 8.05 6.64
N TYR A 319 5.92 6.95 6.77
CA TYR A 319 4.54 6.81 6.29
C TYR A 319 4.29 7.18 4.81
N MET A 320 5.33 7.20 3.96
CA MET A 320 5.24 7.68 2.56
C MET A 320 4.09 7.04 1.76
N PHE A 321 3.86 5.74 1.95
CA PHE A 321 2.77 4.97 1.31
C PHE A 321 1.80 4.38 2.34
N ASN A 322 1.66 5.00 3.52
CA ASN A 322 0.75 4.50 4.54
C ASN A 322 -0.70 4.46 4.02
N GLY A 323 -1.47 3.42 4.35
CA GLY A 323 -2.90 3.34 4.05
C GLY A 323 -3.24 3.35 2.55
N CYS A 324 -2.29 3.10 1.65
CA CYS A 324 -2.53 2.95 0.22
C CYS A 324 -3.10 1.56 -0.07
N THR A 325 -4.28 1.28 0.48
CA THR A 325 -4.88 -0.07 0.57
C THR A 325 -5.13 -0.75 -0.79
N ALA A 326 -5.27 0.02 -1.88
CA ALA A 326 -5.46 -0.51 -3.24
C ALA A 326 -4.15 -0.75 -4.03
N LEU A 327 -2.98 -0.33 -3.54
CA LEU A 327 -1.70 -0.56 -4.23
C LEU A 327 -1.39 -2.06 -4.25
N THR A 328 -1.17 -2.60 -5.45
CA THR A 328 -0.90 -4.04 -5.64
C THR A 328 0.58 -4.37 -5.86
N ALA A 329 1.35 -3.38 -6.34
CA ALA A 329 2.77 -3.49 -6.61
C ALA A 329 3.44 -2.11 -6.54
N LEU A 330 4.71 -2.09 -6.14
CA LEU A 330 5.57 -0.90 -6.14
C LEU A 330 6.95 -1.27 -6.69
N ASP A 331 7.41 -0.52 -7.69
CA ASP A 331 8.80 -0.60 -8.18
C ASP A 331 9.64 0.46 -7.49
N LEU A 332 10.55 0.01 -6.63
CA LEU A 332 11.47 0.84 -5.85
C LEU A 332 12.93 0.61 -6.26
N SER A 333 13.17 0.01 -7.43
CA SER A 333 14.53 -0.33 -7.89
C SER A 333 15.46 0.89 -8.05
N ASN A 334 14.90 2.07 -8.32
CA ASN A 334 15.64 3.33 -8.44
C ASN A 334 15.89 4.05 -7.10
N PHE A 335 15.34 3.56 -5.99
CA PHE A 335 15.49 4.23 -4.69
C PHE A 335 16.90 4.04 -4.16
N ASN A 336 17.59 5.15 -3.92
CA ASN A 336 18.79 5.22 -3.10
C ASN A 336 18.40 5.67 -1.69
N THR A 337 18.57 4.79 -0.71
CA THR A 337 18.17 5.03 0.68
C THR A 337 19.34 5.25 1.63
N ALA A 338 20.57 5.38 1.13
CA ALA A 338 21.78 5.41 1.96
C ALA A 338 21.81 6.54 3.01
N LYS A 339 21.06 7.63 2.77
CA LYS A 339 20.92 8.77 3.70
C LYS A 339 19.65 8.73 4.54
N VAL A 340 18.75 7.77 4.31
CA VAL A 340 17.47 7.70 5.00
C VAL A 340 17.67 7.19 6.41
N THR A 341 17.17 7.96 7.37
CA THR A 341 17.29 7.68 8.81
C THR A 341 15.98 7.21 9.43
N ASN A 342 14.83 7.53 8.82
CA ASN A 342 13.49 7.12 9.27
C ASN A 342 12.64 6.56 8.11
N MET A 343 12.18 5.31 8.25
CA MET A 343 11.22 4.63 7.35
C MET A 343 10.01 4.05 8.13
N GLY A 344 9.74 4.55 9.33
CA GLY A 344 8.61 4.13 10.16
C GLY A 344 7.30 4.18 9.37
N GLY A 345 6.53 3.10 9.44
CA GLY A 345 5.22 2.99 8.81
C GLY A 345 5.17 3.18 7.28
N MET A 346 6.32 3.17 6.58
CA MET A 346 6.41 3.52 5.14
C MET A 346 5.40 2.76 4.26
N PHE A 347 5.13 1.48 4.57
CA PHE A 347 4.16 0.64 3.86
C PHE A 347 2.98 0.20 4.73
N SER A 348 2.83 0.75 5.94
CA SER A 348 1.78 0.36 6.88
C SER A 348 0.39 0.52 6.26
N GLY A 349 -0.48 -0.47 6.40
CA GLY A 349 -1.84 -0.47 5.84
C GLY A 349 -1.91 -0.76 4.34
N ASN A 350 -0.83 -1.17 3.67
CA ASN A 350 -0.87 -1.57 2.26
C ASN A 350 -1.46 -2.97 2.08
N GLU A 351 -2.77 -3.09 2.30
CA GLU A 351 -3.47 -4.37 2.41
C GLU A 351 -3.44 -5.22 1.13
N SER A 352 -3.36 -4.59 -0.05
CA SER A 352 -3.36 -5.29 -1.36
C SER A 352 -1.96 -5.56 -1.94
N LEU A 353 -0.89 -5.11 -1.27
CA LEU A 353 0.48 -5.28 -1.77
C LEU A 353 0.89 -6.75 -1.66
N VAL A 354 1.16 -7.41 -2.79
CA VAL A 354 1.39 -8.88 -2.83
C VAL A 354 2.87 -9.23 -2.75
N ASP A 355 3.71 -8.42 -3.40
CA ASP A 355 5.16 -8.59 -3.48
C ASP A 355 5.82 -7.21 -3.38
N LEU A 356 6.99 -7.18 -2.75
CA LEU A 356 7.74 -5.97 -2.52
C LEU A 356 9.23 -6.27 -2.50
N ASN A 357 9.94 -5.78 -3.53
CA ASN A 357 11.38 -5.91 -3.62
C ASN A 357 12.08 -4.68 -3.01
N ILE A 358 12.67 -4.88 -1.83
CA ILE A 358 13.48 -3.88 -1.08
C ILE A 358 14.96 -4.25 -1.02
N SER A 359 15.44 -5.12 -1.92
CA SER A 359 16.85 -5.57 -1.92
C SER A 359 17.85 -4.45 -2.25
N SER A 360 17.39 -3.36 -2.89
CA SER A 360 18.22 -2.19 -3.21
C SER A 360 18.42 -1.25 -2.03
N PHE A 361 17.69 -1.42 -0.91
CA PHE A 361 17.75 -0.49 0.21
C PHE A 361 19.09 -0.62 0.93
N ASP A 362 19.82 0.50 0.98
CA ASP A 362 20.92 0.71 1.91
C ASP A 362 20.34 1.27 3.22
N THR A 363 20.40 0.48 4.28
CA THR A 363 19.84 0.83 5.60
C THR A 363 20.93 1.18 6.62
N SER A 364 22.17 1.42 6.17
CA SER A 364 23.30 1.67 7.08
C SER A 364 23.16 2.92 7.94
N SER A 365 22.32 3.87 7.52
CA SER A 365 21.97 5.09 8.27
C SER A 365 20.63 5.01 9.01
N LEU A 366 19.89 3.91 8.86
CA LEU A 366 18.53 3.76 9.35
C LEU A 366 18.51 3.44 10.83
N TYR A 367 17.64 4.08 11.61
CA TYR A 367 17.41 3.70 13.00
C TYR A 367 15.93 3.56 13.39
N VAL A 368 14.99 4.05 12.58
CA VAL A 368 13.55 3.96 12.89
C VAL A 368 12.83 3.09 11.85
N LEU A 369 12.20 2.00 12.30
CA LEU A 369 11.51 1.00 11.46
C LEU A 369 10.12 0.56 12.00
N TYR A 370 9.65 1.15 13.09
CA TYR A 370 8.37 0.82 13.69
C TYR A 370 7.25 0.81 12.64
N GLU A 371 6.35 -0.16 12.75
CA GLU A 371 5.18 -0.31 11.88
C GLU A 371 5.45 -0.41 10.37
N MET A 372 6.70 -0.51 9.89
CA MET A 372 7.01 -0.33 8.45
C MET A 372 6.12 -1.15 7.51
N PHE A 373 5.76 -2.38 7.89
CA PHE A 373 4.89 -3.27 7.13
C PHE A 373 3.58 -3.61 7.85
N MET A 374 3.23 -2.91 8.94
CA MET A 374 2.03 -3.20 9.73
C MET A 374 0.80 -3.31 8.81
N ASN A 375 -0.02 -4.33 8.99
CA ASN A 375 -1.23 -4.59 8.20
C ASN A 375 -1.03 -4.73 6.67
N CYS A 376 0.18 -5.08 6.20
CA CYS A 376 0.41 -5.51 4.81
C CYS A 376 -0.17 -6.93 4.58
N LYS A 377 -1.50 -7.05 4.61
CA LYS A 377 -2.21 -8.34 4.68
C LYS A 377 -1.95 -9.26 3.50
N SER A 378 -1.64 -8.74 2.31
CA SER A 378 -1.42 -9.55 1.09
C SER A 378 0.03 -9.96 0.85
N LEU A 379 1.00 -9.42 1.60
CA LEU A 379 2.40 -9.81 1.44
C LEU A 379 2.57 -11.28 1.79
N THR A 380 3.30 -12.01 0.94
CA THR A 380 3.50 -13.46 1.11
C THR A 380 4.94 -13.81 1.50
N GLU A 381 5.91 -13.04 1.02
CA GLU A 381 7.31 -13.16 1.38
C GLU A 381 7.89 -11.78 1.66
N LEU A 382 8.82 -11.70 2.61
CA LEU A 382 9.60 -10.49 2.87
C LEU A 382 11.04 -10.86 3.21
N ASN A 383 11.99 -10.25 2.49
CA ASN A 383 13.41 -10.52 2.62
C ASN A 383 14.19 -9.27 3.05
N LEU A 384 14.58 -9.20 4.32
CA LEU A 384 15.38 -8.11 4.88
C LEU A 384 16.86 -8.50 5.02
N GLU A 385 17.36 -9.44 4.21
CA GLU A 385 18.76 -9.87 4.36
C GLU A 385 19.79 -8.78 4.07
N HIS A 386 19.43 -7.74 3.33
CA HIS A 386 20.32 -6.62 3.05
C HIS A 386 20.23 -5.50 4.08
N PHE A 387 19.28 -5.60 5.02
CA PHE A 387 19.11 -4.60 6.07
C PHE A 387 20.20 -4.81 7.11
N HIS A 388 21.10 -3.83 7.20
CA HIS A 388 22.15 -3.74 8.21
C HIS A 388 21.80 -2.53 9.06
N ILE A 389 21.16 -2.78 10.20
CA ILE A 389 20.71 -1.71 11.07
C ILE A 389 21.76 -1.56 12.16
N PRO A 390 22.38 -0.38 12.31
CA PRO A 390 23.36 -0.16 13.36
C PRO A 390 22.73 -0.43 14.73
N ASP A 391 23.44 -1.20 15.55
CA ASP A 391 23.08 -1.48 16.94
C ASP A 391 23.16 -0.18 17.74
N ILE A 392 22.05 0.54 17.81
CA ILE A 392 21.90 1.77 18.57
C ILE A 392 20.75 1.64 19.56
N ASP A 393 20.93 2.23 20.74
CA ASP A 393 19.98 2.15 21.87
C ASP A 393 18.57 2.75 21.55
N GLU A 394 18.39 3.41 20.40
CA GLU A 394 17.16 4.10 19.96
C GLU A 394 16.41 3.39 18.81
N SER A 395 16.78 2.15 18.45
CA SER A 395 16.12 1.47 17.32
C SER A 395 14.73 0.92 17.70
N ASP A 396 13.67 1.50 17.14
CA ASP A 396 12.28 1.04 17.33
C ASP A 396 11.81 0.17 16.15
N PHE A 397 11.38 -1.06 16.47
CA PHE A 397 10.81 -2.03 15.53
C PHE A 397 9.43 -2.53 15.99
N SER A 398 8.80 -1.81 16.91
CA SER A 398 7.47 -2.10 17.41
C SER A 398 6.51 -2.30 16.25
N LEU A 399 5.72 -3.38 16.30
CA LEU A 399 4.66 -3.68 15.32
C LEU A 399 5.11 -3.77 13.85
N THR A 400 6.41 -3.90 13.56
CA THR A 400 6.95 -3.83 12.18
C THR A 400 6.21 -4.73 11.19
N PHE A 401 5.89 -5.97 11.57
CA PHE A 401 5.17 -6.93 10.72
C PHE A 401 3.74 -7.21 11.22
N TYR A 402 3.27 -6.48 12.23
CA TYR A 402 2.01 -6.77 12.89
C TYR A 402 0.85 -6.86 11.89
N GLY A 403 0.07 -7.93 11.93
CA GLY A 403 -1.11 -8.08 11.06
C GLY A 403 -0.79 -8.39 9.58
N CYS A 404 0.43 -8.76 9.21
CA CYS A 404 0.76 -9.30 7.88
C CYS A 404 0.22 -10.74 7.72
N THR A 405 -1.11 -10.88 7.70
CA THR A 405 -1.78 -12.17 7.89
C THR A 405 -1.46 -13.25 6.83
N ASN A 406 -1.09 -12.89 5.60
CA ASN A 406 -0.68 -13.87 4.57
C ASN A 406 0.83 -14.08 4.45
N LEU A 407 1.64 -13.43 5.30
CA LEU A 407 3.08 -13.56 5.26
C LEU A 407 3.47 -15.00 5.64
N ARG A 408 4.09 -15.71 4.71
CA ARG A 408 4.52 -17.11 4.86
C ARG A 408 6.00 -17.23 5.15
N LYS A 409 6.81 -16.37 4.53
CA LYS A 409 8.26 -16.41 4.64
C LYS A 409 8.81 -15.05 5.03
N LEU A 410 9.58 -15.03 6.11
CA LEU A 410 10.23 -13.83 6.61
C LEU A 410 11.72 -14.09 6.84
N ASN A 411 12.57 -13.25 6.27
CA ASN A 411 14.00 -13.29 6.50
C ASN A 411 14.47 -12.02 7.22
N ILE A 412 14.82 -12.18 8.49
CA ILE A 412 15.30 -11.10 9.38
C ILE A 412 16.73 -11.38 9.86
N LYS A 413 17.52 -12.14 9.09
CA LYS A 413 18.82 -12.68 9.53
C LYS A 413 19.87 -11.63 9.91
N ASN A 414 19.72 -10.40 9.46
CA ASN A 414 20.67 -9.30 9.72
C ASN A 414 20.06 -8.20 10.58
N ILE A 415 18.84 -8.40 11.07
CA ILE A 415 18.23 -7.53 12.06
C ILE A 415 18.82 -7.90 13.42
N ALA A 416 19.69 -7.04 13.94
CA ALA A 416 20.21 -7.10 15.30
C ALA A 416 19.27 -6.27 16.19
N THR A 417 18.73 -6.90 17.22
CA THR A 417 17.66 -6.34 18.04
C THR A 417 18.22 -6.09 19.45
N GLY A 418 18.87 -4.95 19.64
CA GLY A 418 19.63 -4.61 20.86
C GLY A 418 18.82 -4.01 22.02
N ALA A 419 17.56 -3.60 21.82
CA ALA A 419 16.78 -2.79 22.77
C ALA A 419 15.50 -3.49 23.32
N PRO A 420 14.93 -3.10 24.47
CA PRO A 420 13.78 -3.78 25.08
C PRO A 420 12.39 -3.60 24.41
N GLU A 421 12.30 -3.12 23.17
CA GLU A 421 11.05 -2.59 22.57
C GLU A 421 10.54 -3.40 21.36
N TYR A 422 10.50 -4.74 21.45
CA TYR A 422 10.03 -5.63 20.37
C TYR A 422 8.67 -6.29 20.62
N ILE A 423 7.89 -5.71 21.54
CA ILE A 423 6.56 -6.23 21.87
C ILE A 423 5.72 -6.21 20.57
N LEU A 424 5.23 -7.39 20.17
CA LEU A 424 4.35 -7.61 19.01
C LEU A 424 4.98 -7.51 17.60
N MET A 425 6.31 -7.47 17.43
CA MET A 425 6.93 -7.42 16.08
C MET A 425 6.44 -8.56 15.15
N LEU A 426 6.30 -9.78 15.69
CA LEU A 426 5.87 -10.98 14.96
C LEU A 426 4.42 -11.40 15.28
N ALA A 427 3.66 -10.57 16.01
CA ALA A 427 2.25 -10.83 16.28
C ALA A 427 1.39 -10.56 15.04
N GLY A 428 0.20 -11.15 14.97
CA GLY A 428 -0.67 -11.04 13.80
C GLY A 428 -0.17 -11.81 12.57
N LEU A 429 0.69 -12.81 12.74
CA LEU A 429 1.31 -13.60 11.64
C LEU A 429 0.87 -15.09 11.61
N PRO A 430 -0.44 -15.39 11.48
CA PRO A 430 -0.95 -16.76 11.61
C PRO A 430 -0.40 -17.74 10.57
N ASN A 431 -0.12 -17.26 9.34
CA ASN A 431 0.35 -18.07 8.22
C ASN A 431 1.88 -18.16 8.10
N LEU A 432 2.63 -17.52 9.00
CA LEU A 432 4.10 -17.58 8.94
C LEU A 432 4.57 -19.02 9.17
N ASN A 433 5.27 -19.55 8.18
CA ASN A 433 5.73 -20.94 8.16
C ASN A 433 7.23 -21.09 7.92
N THR A 434 7.92 -20.04 7.46
CA THR A 434 9.36 -20.04 7.22
C THR A 434 9.96 -18.78 7.82
N LEU A 435 10.92 -18.96 8.72
CA LEU A 435 11.60 -17.86 9.40
C LEU A 435 13.11 -18.04 9.29
N VAL A 436 13.81 -17.03 8.79
CA VAL A 436 15.27 -17.01 8.69
C VAL A 436 15.83 -16.06 9.73
N LEU A 437 16.63 -16.61 10.66
CA LEU A 437 17.13 -15.93 11.84
C LEU A 437 18.65 -15.79 11.81
N GLY A 438 19.13 -14.68 12.36
CA GLY A 438 20.52 -14.26 12.34
C GLY A 438 21.34 -14.71 13.53
N LYS A 439 22.66 -14.49 13.43
CA LYS A 439 23.56 -14.64 14.57
C LYS A 439 23.37 -13.51 15.61
N ASP A 440 22.72 -12.41 15.26
CA ASP A 440 22.48 -11.25 16.12
C ASP A 440 20.98 -10.98 16.36
N THR A 441 20.08 -11.77 15.75
CA THR A 441 18.63 -11.65 15.93
C THR A 441 18.22 -12.17 17.30
N ASP A 442 17.81 -11.29 18.21
CA ASP A 442 17.27 -11.58 19.53
C ASP A 442 15.75 -11.37 19.54
N LEU A 443 14.98 -12.46 19.68
CA LEU A 443 13.52 -12.41 19.77
C LEU A 443 13.04 -12.29 21.23
N THR A 444 13.96 -12.28 22.20
CA THR A 444 13.57 -12.26 23.60
C THR A 444 13.01 -10.90 24.02
N THR A 445 11.85 -10.95 24.65
CA THR A 445 11.30 -9.82 25.39
C THR A 445 12.08 -9.67 26.68
N VAL A 446 13.01 -8.72 26.76
CA VAL A 446 13.48 -8.21 28.04
C VAL A 446 12.66 -6.97 28.34
N TYR A 447 11.60 -7.10 29.15
CA TYR A 447 11.02 -5.92 29.78
C TYR A 447 12.04 -5.42 30.81
N GLY A 448 12.84 -4.41 30.41
CA GLY A 448 14.00 -3.94 31.15
C GLY A 448 13.89 -2.50 31.66
N GLY A 449 12.69 -1.91 31.67
CA GLY A 449 12.46 -0.56 32.18
C GLY A 449 11.51 -0.56 33.38
N ASP A 450 11.89 0.14 34.45
CA ASP A 450 10.93 0.65 35.44
C ASP A 450 9.97 1.62 34.71
N ILE A 451 8.90 1.10 34.13
CA ILE A 451 7.75 1.91 33.73
C ILE A 451 6.90 2.05 34.98
N ASP A 452 6.87 3.25 35.55
CA ASP A 452 6.06 3.63 36.71
C ASP A 452 4.54 3.48 36.50
N ASP A 453 4.10 2.93 35.36
CA ASP A 453 2.70 2.90 34.92
C ASP A 453 2.32 1.63 34.14
N ILE A 454 2.76 0.45 34.59
CA ILE A 454 2.33 -0.85 34.00
C ILE A 454 0.80 -1.04 34.02
N ASP A 455 0.11 -0.34 34.94
CA ASP A 455 -1.35 -0.32 35.08
C ASP A 455 -2.05 0.49 33.97
N SER A 456 -1.32 1.29 33.18
CA SER A 456 -1.83 2.01 32.00
C SER A 456 -1.89 1.14 30.74
N ILE A 457 -1.21 -0.01 30.73
CA ILE A 457 -1.24 -0.97 29.63
C ILE A 457 -2.45 -1.89 29.82
N PRO A 458 -3.38 -1.99 28.84
CA PRO A 458 -4.54 -2.87 28.97
C PRO A 458 -4.15 -4.32 29.29
N PRO A 459 -4.85 -5.01 30.22
CA PRO A 459 -4.59 -6.41 30.51
C PRO A 459 -4.68 -7.27 29.23
N GLY A 460 -3.64 -8.09 28.97
CA GLY A 460 -3.54 -8.95 27.79
C GLY A 460 -2.65 -8.40 26.66
N TYR A 461 -2.29 -7.12 26.67
CA TYR A 461 -1.35 -6.54 25.68
C TYR A 461 0.10 -7.01 25.88
N LEU A 462 0.45 -7.45 27.09
CA LEU A 462 1.78 -7.93 27.49
C LEU A 462 1.94 -9.45 27.41
N ASP A 463 0.85 -10.20 27.16
CA ASP A 463 0.85 -11.66 27.15
C ASP A 463 1.16 -12.25 25.74
N ASP A 464 1.01 -11.44 24.70
CA ASP A 464 1.23 -11.83 23.31
C ASP A 464 2.60 -11.31 22.81
N VAL A 465 3.63 -12.13 23.02
CA VAL A 465 5.03 -11.77 22.74
C VAL A 465 5.54 -12.38 21.42
N GLY A 466 4.64 -12.81 20.53
CA GLY A 466 5.07 -13.51 19.33
C GLY A 466 3.95 -13.95 18.40
N LEU A 467 4.15 -15.10 17.78
CA LEU A 467 3.22 -15.63 16.78
C LEU A 467 1.90 -16.06 17.45
N ASP A 468 0.78 -15.48 17.02
CA ASP A 468 -0.58 -15.77 17.53
C ASP A 468 -0.95 -17.26 17.53
N THR A 469 -0.27 -18.05 16.70
CA THR A 469 -0.59 -19.45 16.49
C THR A 469 0.52 -20.36 16.97
N GLU A 470 0.17 -21.28 17.86
CA GLU A 470 1.06 -22.34 18.33
C GLU A 470 1.49 -23.27 17.18
N GLY A 471 2.70 -23.81 17.29
CA GLY A 471 3.25 -24.74 16.32
C GLY A 471 4.65 -25.21 16.68
N ILE A 472 5.09 -26.29 16.01
CA ILE A 472 6.44 -26.82 16.12
C ILE A 472 7.28 -26.29 14.97
N TRP A 473 8.35 -25.58 15.31
CA TRP A 473 9.36 -25.05 14.41
C TRP A 473 10.56 -25.99 14.36
N LEU A 474 10.85 -26.52 13.18
CA LEU A 474 11.97 -27.42 12.92
C LEU A 474 13.10 -26.67 12.24
N ASN A 475 14.31 -26.77 12.78
CA ASN A 475 15.50 -26.26 12.11
C ASN A 475 15.75 -27.06 10.83
N VAL A 476 16.02 -26.36 9.72
CA VAL A 476 16.22 -27.01 8.41
C VAL A 476 17.56 -27.75 8.33
N GLY A 477 18.59 -27.29 9.05
CA GLY A 477 19.94 -27.87 9.02
C GLY A 477 20.56 -27.85 7.62
N LYS A 478 21.05 -29.01 7.17
CA LYS A 478 21.61 -29.19 5.81
C LYS A 478 20.55 -29.52 4.76
N GLY A 479 19.31 -29.72 5.19
CA GLY A 479 18.19 -30.10 4.33
C GLY A 479 17.62 -28.90 3.57
N THR A 480 16.38 -29.05 3.15
CA THR A 480 15.61 -27.98 2.49
C THR A 480 14.37 -27.64 3.30
N THR A 481 13.71 -26.52 3.00
CA THR A 481 12.45 -26.16 3.67
C THR A 481 11.33 -27.19 3.48
N THR A 482 11.42 -28.06 2.48
CA THR A 482 10.45 -29.15 2.25
C THR A 482 10.91 -30.50 2.79
N HIS A 483 12.21 -30.65 3.04
CA HIS A 483 12.84 -31.85 3.57
C HIS A 483 13.91 -31.42 4.59
N PRO A 484 13.50 -30.96 5.78
CA PRO A 484 14.43 -30.52 6.80
C PRO A 484 15.24 -31.72 7.31
N GLU A 485 16.55 -31.51 7.50
CA GLU A 485 17.47 -32.51 8.06
C GLU A 485 17.96 -32.13 9.47
N GLY A 486 17.62 -30.93 9.95
CA GLY A 486 17.91 -30.52 11.31
C GLY A 486 17.08 -31.32 12.32
N THR A 487 17.65 -31.51 13.51
CA THR A 487 17.02 -32.29 14.59
C THR A 487 16.45 -31.42 15.70
N GLU A 488 16.65 -30.11 15.61
CA GLU A 488 16.28 -29.17 16.65
C GLU A 488 14.86 -28.64 16.39
N GLN A 489 14.01 -28.74 17.41
CA GLN A 489 12.60 -28.34 17.32
C GLN A 489 12.22 -27.45 18.51
N PHE A 490 11.33 -26.49 18.26
CA PHE A 490 10.88 -25.51 19.25
C PHE A 490 9.37 -25.30 19.12
N THR A 491 8.66 -25.13 20.23
CA THR A 491 7.32 -24.51 20.17
C THR A 491 7.47 -23.04 19.72
N SER A 492 6.40 -22.42 19.20
CA SER A 492 6.40 -20.97 18.93
C SER A 492 6.87 -20.18 20.15
N GLU A 493 6.35 -20.49 21.35
CA GLU A 493 6.79 -19.86 22.60
C GLU A 493 8.29 -20.05 22.88
N GLN A 494 8.82 -21.28 22.71
CA GLN A 494 10.25 -21.55 22.90
C GLN A 494 11.11 -20.81 21.90
N LEU A 495 10.70 -20.75 20.63
CA LEU A 495 11.44 -20.03 19.58
C LEU A 495 11.47 -18.53 19.87
N MET A 496 10.33 -17.94 20.23
CA MET A 496 10.20 -16.53 20.59
C MET A 496 10.98 -16.17 21.86
N LYS A 497 10.98 -17.05 22.88
CA LYS A 497 11.78 -16.87 24.11
C LYS A 497 13.26 -17.23 23.94
N SER A 498 13.68 -17.72 22.77
CA SER A 498 15.05 -18.23 22.58
C SER A 498 16.03 -17.19 22.04
N ARG A 499 16.73 -16.56 22.98
CA ARG A 499 18.17 -16.22 22.92
C ARG A 499 18.78 -15.81 24.27
N ALA A 500 17.95 -15.54 25.27
CA ALA A 500 18.38 -15.28 26.64
C ALA A 500 18.45 -16.54 27.54
N ILE A 501 17.74 -17.63 27.21
CA ILE A 501 17.65 -18.81 28.08
C ILE A 501 17.89 -20.10 27.29
N THR A 502 18.98 -20.79 27.62
CA THR A 502 19.10 -22.22 27.34
C THR A 502 18.29 -23.04 28.32
N LEU A 503 17.56 -24.03 27.81
CA LEU A 503 17.44 -25.34 28.48
C LEU A 503 18.89 -25.78 28.84
N ASP A 504 19.22 -25.80 30.12
CA ASP A 504 20.53 -26.20 30.71
C ASP A 504 21.63 -25.12 30.88
N GLY A 505 21.32 -23.82 30.79
CA GLY A 505 22.22 -22.76 31.29
C GLY A 505 23.55 -22.53 30.53
N LYS A 506 23.67 -22.94 29.27
CA LYS A 506 24.79 -22.60 28.37
C LYS A 506 24.37 -21.70 27.22
N LYS A 507 24.81 -20.43 27.18
CA LYS A 507 24.53 -19.49 26.06
C LYS A 507 24.66 -20.16 24.69
N ARG A 508 23.57 -20.22 23.92
CA ARG A 508 23.55 -20.88 22.60
C ARG A 508 24.15 -19.93 21.56
N ASN A 509 25.25 -20.35 20.96
CA ASN A 509 25.88 -19.62 19.85
C ASN A 509 25.23 -20.10 18.55
N PHE A 510 24.23 -19.38 18.05
CA PHE A 510 23.70 -19.67 16.71
C PHE A 510 24.81 -19.40 15.69
N THR A 511 25.01 -20.37 14.81
CA THR A 511 25.94 -20.25 13.68
C THR A 511 25.24 -19.57 12.52
N LYS A 512 26.02 -18.95 11.61
CA LYS A 512 25.60 -18.21 10.40
C LYS A 512 24.17 -18.54 9.89
N GLY A 513 23.23 -17.59 10.03
CA GLY A 513 21.90 -17.55 9.38
C GLY A 513 21.14 -18.87 9.33
N GLU A 514 20.27 -19.15 10.30
CA GLU A 514 19.52 -20.41 10.39
C GLU A 514 18.10 -20.26 9.84
N THR A 515 17.59 -21.30 9.18
CA THR A 515 16.22 -21.35 8.66
C THR A 515 15.39 -22.32 9.48
N TYR A 516 14.22 -21.89 9.92
CA TYR A 516 13.23 -22.68 10.62
C TYR A 516 11.96 -22.78 9.80
N VAL A 517 11.35 -23.97 9.80
CA VAL A 517 10.06 -24.23 9.17
C VAL A 517 9.04 -24.68 10.21
N ARG A 518 7.85 -24.10 10.17
CA ARG A 518 6.73 -24.46 11.03
C ARG A 518 5.95 -25.59 10.40
N MET A 519 5.88 -26.72 11.08
CA MET A 519 5.20 -27.90 10.59
C MET A 519 3.69 -27.81 10.84
N GLY A 520 2.90 -28.25 9.86
CA GLY A 520 1.48 -28.56 10.05
C GLY A 520 1.28 -29.98 10.59
N LEU A 521 0.05 -30.33 10.98
CA LEU A 521 -0.27 -31.71 11.36
C LEU A 521 -0.09 -32.66 10.15
N PRO A 522 0.57 -33.82 10.31
CA PRO A 522 0.87 -34.72 9.21
C PRO A 522 -0.39 -35.43 8.68
N ILE A 523 -0.35 -35.83 7.41
CA ILE A 523 -1.40 -36.68 6.81
C ILE A 523 -1.02 -38.15 6.96
N THR A 524 -1.94 -38.98 7.44
CA THR A 524 -1.73 -40.43 7.57
C THR A 524 -2.54 -41.18 6.52
N ILE A 525 -1.89 -42.10 5.82
CA ILE A 525 -2.50 -42.97 4.82
C ILE A 525 -2.52 -44.41 5.32
N HIS A 526 -3.71 -45.01 5.33
CA HIS A 526 -3.94 -46.43 5.61
C HIS A 526 -3.99 -47.23 4.32
N HIS A 527 -3.38 -48.41 4.35
CA HIS A 527 -3.33 -49.33 3.21
C HIS A 527 -4.13 -50.59 3.54
N VAL A 528 -5.28 -50.77 2.87
CA VAL A 528 -6.19 -51.91 3.12
C VAL A 528 -6.53 -52.66 1.85
N ASP A 529 -6.86 -53.94 1.97
CA ASP A 529 -7.46 -54.69 0.85
C ASP A 529 -8.98 -54.44 0.72
N GLU A 530 -9.60 -55.03 -0.30
CA GLU A 530 -11.06 -54.89 -0.55
C GLU A 530 -11.95 -55.40 0.58
N SER A 531 -11.42 -56.20 1.52
CA SER A 531 -12.13 -56.65 2.72
C SER A 531 -11.96 -55.72 3.92
N GLY A 532 -11.15 -54.66 3.79
CA GLY A 532 -10.79 -53.74 4.86
C GLY A 532 -9.64 -54.23 5.74
N LYS A 533 -8.95 -55.32 5.37
CA LYS A 533 -7.81 -55.83 6.13
C LYS A 533 -6.58 -54.95 5.87
N LYS A 534 -5.86 -54.55 6.93
CA LYS A 534 -4.55 -53.87 6.83
C LYS A 534 -3.54 -54.75 6.09
N ILE A 535 -2.91 -54.22 5.05
CA ILE A 535 -1.96 -54.92 4.16
C ILE A 535 -0.57 -54.29 4.10
N GLY A 536 -0.40 -53.12 4.69
CA GLY A 536 0.88 -52.42 4.81
C GLY A 536 0.87 -51.53 6.05
N GLU A 537 2.04 -51.03 6.46
CA GLU A 537 2.11 -50.01 7.51
C GLU A 537 1.50 -48.69 7.04
N ASN A 538 1.06 -47.86 8.00
CA ASN A 538 0.56 -46.53 7.67
C ASN A 538 1.69 -45.66 7.15
N THR A 539 1.43 -44.87 6.11
CA THR A 539 2.40 -43.90 5.59
C THR A 539 2.07 -42.52 6.14
N ILE A 540 3.06 -41.82 6.69
CA ILE A 540 2.91 -40.49 7.29
C ILE A 540 3.57 -39.45 6.38
N PHE A 541 2.80 -38.44 5.98
CA PHE A 541 3.23 -37.36 5.10
C PHE A 541 3.30 -36.05 5.89
N PRO A 542 4.48 -35.64 6.40
CA PRO A 542 4.66 -34.33 7.02
C PRO A 542 4.67 -33.21 5.97
N GLY A 543 4.39 -31.98 6.39
CA GLY A 543 4.55 -30.80 5.55
C GLY A 543 4.44 -29.50 6.34
N ASN A 544 4.89 -28.40 5.73
CA ASN A 544 4.87 -27.10 6.41
C ASN A 544 3.46 -26.55 6.48
N LEU A 545 3.19 -25.79 7.53
CA LEU A 545 1.91 -25.14 7.71
C LEU A 545 1.53 -24.29 6.50
N GLY A 546 0.29 -24.43 6.05
CA GLY A 546 -0.26 -23.69 4.93
C GLY A 546 0.18 -24.20 3.55
N ASP A 547 1.09 -25.16 3.45
CA ASP A 547 1.47 -25.76 2.16
C ASP A 547 0.36 -26.70 1.68
N SER A 548 0.14 -26.72 0.36
CA SER A 548 -0.80 -27.67 -0.25
C SER A 548 -0.20 -29.07 -0.37
N TYR A 549 -0.96 -30.11 -0.05
CA TYR A 549 -0.58 -31.50 -0.34
C TYR A 549 -1.46 -32.14 -1.41
N SER A 550 -0.87 -33.08 -2.14
CA SER A 550 -1.59 -34.02 -2.99
C SER A 550 -0.91 -35.38 -2.93
N ILE A 551 -1.58 -36.34 -2.31
CA ILE A 551 -1.06 -37.66 -1.99
C ILE A 551 -1.79 -38.70 -2.83
N ILE A 552 -1.02 -39.62 -3.39
CA ILE A 552 -1.50 -40.73 -4.22
C ILE A 552 -1.17 -42.05 -3.53
N GLY A 553 -1.82 -43.14 -3.94
CA GLY A 553 -1.55 -44.45 -3.36
C GLY A 553 -0.14 -44.93 -3.68
N ASP A 554 0.60 -45.33 -2.65
CA ASP A 554 1.95 -45.88 -2.76
C ASP A 554 1.94 -47.37 -3.12
N TYR A 555 3.12 -47.89 -3.51
CA TYR A 555 3.29 -49.32 -3.79
C TYR A 555 3.14 -50.18 -2.52
N VAL A 556 2.32 -51.22 -2.61
CA VAL A 556 2.17 -52.25 -1.56
C VAL A 556 2.50 -53.61 -2.14
N ALA A 557 3.51 -54.28 -1.57
CA ALA A 557 4.02 -55.54 -2.11
C ALA A 557 2.94 -56.64 -2.19
N GLY A 558 2.74 -57.21 -3.38
CA GLY A 558 1.73 -58.26 -3.62
C GLY A 558 0.32 -57.75 -3.87
N TYR A 559 0.12 -56.43 -3.95
CA TYR A 559 -1.16 -55.78 -4.18
C TYR A 559 -1.04 -54.72 -5.30
N THR A 560 -2.16 -54.38 -5.93
CA THR A 560 -2.28 -53.29 -6.92
C THR A 560 -3.33 -52.31 -6.43
N LEU A 561 -3.07 -51.01 -6.53
CA LEU A 561 -4.03 -49.98 -6.15
C LEU A 561 -5.34 -50.14 -6.94
N LYS A 562 -6.48 -50.13 -6.25
CA LYS A 562 -7.79 -50.28 -6.89
C LYS A 562 -8.06 -49.08 -7.82
N ALA A 563 -8.44 -49.39 -9.06
CA ALA A 563 -8.74 -48.40 -10.08
C ALA A 563 -9.86 -47.43 -9.67
N GLY A 564 -9.76 -46.17 -10.11
CA GLY A 564 -10.77 -45.14 -9.89
C GLY A 564 -10.67 -44.40 -8.55
N GLN A 565 -9.58 -44.58 -7.80
CA GLN A 565 -9.31 -43.77 -6.59
C GLN A 565 -8.80 -42.38 -6.95
N SER A 566 -9.22 -41.37 -6.19
CA SER A 566 -8.78 -39.99 -6.34
C SER A 566 -7.58 -39.69 -5.43
N PRO A 567 -6.67 -38.78 -5.83
CA PRO A 567 -5.66 -38.27 -4.92
C PRO A 567 -6.30 -37.60 -3.70
N VAL A 568 -5.67 -37.75 -2.54
CA VAL A 568 -6.02 -37.01 -1.33
C VAL A 568 -5.38 -35.64 -1.45
N THR A 569 -6.17 -34.57 -1.42
CA THR A 569 -5.68 -33.18 -1.58
C THR A 569 -6.14 -32.31 -0.42
N GLY A 570 -5.32 -31.35 -0.03
CA GLY A 570 -5.66 -30.38 1.00
C GLY A 570 -4.54 -29.40 1.29
N ILE A 571 -4.60 -28.78 2.47
CA ILE A 571 -3.59 -27.86 2.99
C ILE A 571 -3.16 -28.37 4.36
N TYR A 572 -1.86 -28.39 4.64
CA TYR A 572 -1.35 -28.67 5.97
C TYR A 572 -1.80 -27.56 6.93
N ASP A 573 -2.59 -27.90 7.95
CA ASP A 573 -3.01 -26.95 8.98
C ASP A 573 -2.90 -27.57 10.39
N ASN A 574 -3.14 -26.77 11.42
CA ASN A 574 -3.04 -27.18 12.83
C ASN A 574 -4.41 -27.47 13.48
N ASP A 575 -5.47 -27.58 12.68
CA ASP A 575 -6.81 -27.92 13.17
C ASP A 575 -6.94 -29.43 13.40
N GLU A 576 -6.97 -29.83 14.67
CA GLU A 576 -7.09 -31.24 15.08
C GLU A 576 -8.44 -31.86 14.70
N ASP A 577 -9.48 -31.06 14.45
CA ASP A 577 -10.82 -31.54 14.10
C ASP A 577 -10.96 -31.90 12.61
N LYS A 578 -10.00 -31.52 11.76
CA LYS A 578 -10.04 -31.84 10.33
C LYS A 578 -9.59 -33.26 10.05
N GLU A 579 -10.16 -33.85 9.00
CA GLU A 579 -9.78 -35.20 8.55
C GLU A 579 -8.31 -35.24 8.10
N ARG A 580 -7.56 -36.17 8.69
CA ARG A 580 -6.11 -36.36 8.47
C ARG A 580 -5.72 -37.80 8.19
N GLU A 581 -6.66 -38.72 8.39
CA GLU A 581 -6.51 -40.15 8.15
C GLU A 581 -7.29 -40.53 6.90
N PHE A 582 -6.61 -41.00 5.88
CA PHE A 582 -7.23 -41.40 4.62
C PHE A 582 -6.87 -42.84 4.29
N THR A 583 -7.71 -43.52 3.53
CA THR A 583 -7.51 -44.93 3.19
C THR A 583 -7.42 -45.12 1.69
N PHE A 584 -6.35 -45.78 1.24
CA PHE A 584 -6.26 -46.33 -0.11
C PHE A 584 -6.57 -47.84 -0.09
N ILE A 585 -7.42 -48.27 -1.03
CA ILE A 585 -7.87 -49.66 -1.18
C ILE A 585 -7.05 -50.36 -2.27
N TYR A 586 -6.62 -51.59 -2.01
CA TYR A 586 -5.82 -52.37 -2.95
C TYR A 586 -6.45 -53.73 -3.26
N ILE A 587 -6.17 -54.22 -4.46
CA ILE A 587 -6.57 -55.54 -4.96
C ILE A 587 -5.37 -56.48 -4.85
N LYS A 588 -5.57 -57.66 -4.28
CA LYS A 588 -4.50 -58.66 -4.19
C LYS A 588 -4.11 -59.15 -5.58
N ASN A 589 -2.81 -59.16 -5.89
CA ASN A 589 -2.35 -59.60 -7.20
C ASN A 589 -2.54 -61.12 -7.36
N PRO A 590 -3.04 -61.60 -8.51
CA PRO A 590 -2.98 -63.02 -8.85
C PRO A 590 -1.53 -63.50 -8.76
N GLU A 591 -1.31 -64.66 -8.13
CA GLU A 591 0.01 -65.31 -8.16
C GLU A 591 0.36 -65.57 -9.63
N SER A 592 1.29 -64.78 -10.19
CA SER A 592 1.72 -64.77 -11.61
C SER A 592 0.96 -63.86 -12.61
N SER A 593 0.64 -62.61 -12.26
CA SER A 593 0.37 -61.58 -13.29
C SER A 593 1.41 -60.45 -13.26
N ALA A 594 1.99 -60.16 -14.42
CA ALA A 594 2.87 -59.00 -14.61
C ALA A 594 2.03 -57.71 -14.57
N PRO A 595 2.55 -56.60 -14.01
CA PRO A 595 1.83 -55.35 -13.96
C PRO A 595 1.52 -54.85 -15.38
N ILE A 596 0.29 -54.37 -15.59
CA ILE A 596 -0.18 -53.86 -16.87
C ILE A 596 0.42 -52.46 -17.05
N LYS A 597 1.17 -52.20 -18.14
CA LYS A 597 1.73 -50.85 -18.37
C LYS A 597 0.61 -49.81 -18.58
N GLY A 598 0.71 -48.65 -17.93
CA GLY A 598 -0.13 -47.48 -18.20
C GLY A 598 0.40 -46.70 -19.41
N GLU A 599 -0.44 -45.81 -19.96
CA GLU A 599 0.01 -44.87 -20.99
C GLU A 599 0.89 -43.77 -20.39
N ASP A 600 1.88 -43.31 -21.15
CA ASP A 600 2.86 -42.34 -20.66
C ASP A 600 2.22 -40.97 -20.34
N VAL A 601 2.72 -40.30 -19.30
CA VAL A 601 2.31 -38.94 -18.91
C VAL A 601 3.38 -37.95 -19.34
N THR A 602 3.02 -36.93 -20.13
CA THR A 602 3.97 -35.93 -20.61
C THR A 602 3.84 -34.62 -19.83
N VAL A 603 4.94 -34.09 -19.30
CA VAL A 603 5.01 -32.85 -18.53
C VAL A 603 5.63 -31.75 -19.38
N HIS A 604 4.95 -30.63 -19.52
CA HIS A 604 5.37 -29.47 -20.31
C HIS A 604 5.63 -28.25 -19.40
N TYR A 605 6.61 -27.44 -19.77
CA TYR A 605 6.96 -26.17 -19.11
C TYR A 605 6.84 -25.03 -20.12
N GLN A 606 5.85 -24.17 -19.93
CA GLN A 606 5.48 -23.15 -20.91
C GLN A 606 5.36 -21.77 -20.27
N ASP A 607 5.53 -20.70 -21.05
CA ASP A 607 5.18 -19.35 -20.63
C ASP A 607 3.66 -19.09 -20.72
N GLU A 608 3.22 -17.91 -20.29
CA GLU A 608 1.81 -17.48 -20.32
C GLU A 608 1.19 -17.46 -21.73
N ASN A 609 2.02 -17.49 -22.79
CA ASN A 609 1.58 -17.55 -24.18
C ASN A 609 1.62 -18.98 -24.76
N GLY A 610 1.94 -19.99 -23.94
CA GLY A 610 2.04 -21.39 -24.35
C GLY A 610 3.36 -21.76 -25.05
N LYS A 611 4.37 -20.88 -25.04
CA LYS A 611 5.68 -21.19 -25.62
C LYS A 611 6.46 -22.10 -24.67
N ALA A 612 6.98 -23.22 -25.17
CA ALA A 612 7.86 -24.09 -24.39
C ALA A 612 9.16 -23.35 -24.00
N ILE A 613 9.46 -23.32 -22.71
CA ILE A 613 10.64 -22.65 -22.12
C ILE A 613 11.63 -23.64 -21.49
N ALA A 614 11.24 -24.90 -21.34
CA ALA A 614 12.13 -26.00 -21.01
C ALA A 614 11.67 -27.31 -21.68
N SER A 615 12.58 -28.29 -21.76
CA SER A 615 12.28 -29.60 -22.35
C SER A 615 11.23 -30.35 -21.54
N SER A 616 10.28 -30.97 -22.26
CA SER A 616 9.22 -31.78 -21.66
C SER A 616 9.75 -33.09 -21.09
N GLU A 617 9.11 -33.59 -20.04
CA GLU A 617 9.45 -34.85 -19.38
C GLU A 617 8.39 -35.91 -19.64
N VAL A 618 8.79 -37.18 -19.65
CA VAL A 618 7.87 -38.31 -19.83
C VAL A 618 7.95 -39.21 -18.60
N LEU A 619 6.83 -39.33 -17.89
CA LEU A 619 6.68 -40.24 -16.77
C LEU A 619 6.12 -41.56 -17.30
N ASN A 620 6.68 -42.68 -16.81
CA ASN A 620 6.28 -44.04 -17.16
C ASN A 620 5.86 -44.79 -15.90
N GLY A 621 4.83 -45.62 -15.98
CA GLY A 621 4.35 -46.43 -14.86
C GLY A 621 3.36 -47.49 -15.30
N ASN A 622 2.92 -48.33 -14.37
CA ASN A 622 1.87 -49.30 -14.62
C ASN A 622 0.48 -48.68 -14.43
N LEU A 623 -0.55 -49.30 -14.98
CA LEU A 623 -1.93 -48.87 -14.88
C LEU A 623 -2.34 -48.78 -13.41
N ASN A 624 -2.87 -47.62 -13.03
CA ASN A 624 -3.23 -47.22 -11.66
C ASN A 624 -2.07 -46.95 -10.70
N ASP A 625 -0.81 -47.04 -11.16
CA ASP A 625 0.30 -46.50 -10.36
C ASP A 625 0.11 -44.98 -10.20
N GLY A 626 0.46 -44.47 -9.03
CA GLY A 626 0.53 -43.03 -8.82
C GLY A 626 1.69 -42.39 -9.59
N TYR A 627 1.51 -41.16 -10.06
CA TYR A 627 2.59 -40.29 -10.50
C TYR A 627 2.59 -38.94 -9.78
N VAL A 628 3.79 -38.35 -9.66
CA VAL A 628 4.02 -36.98 -9.21
C VAL A 628 4.91 -36.29 -10.23
N SER A 629 4.59 -35.03 -10.57
CA SER A 629 5.46 -34.13 -11.34
C SER A 629 5.77 -32.88 -10.53
N THR A 630 6.92 -32.26 -10.80
CA THR A 630 7.40 -31.06 -10.12
C THR A 630 7.69 -29.94 -11.12
N ALA A 631 7.58 -28.69 -10.62
CA ALA A 631 8.02 -27.53 -11.38
C ALA A 631 9.55 -27.53 -11.47
N LYS A 632 10.10 -27.07 -12.58
CA LYS A 632 11.54 -26.80 -12.74
C LYS A 632 11.87 -25.37 -12.34
N GLU A 633 13.07 -25.19 -11.80
CA GLU A 633 13.72 -23.88 -11.83
C GLU A 633 14.20 -23.60 -13.26
N ILE A 634 13.77 -22.47 -13.82
CA ILE A 634 14.08 -22.08 -15.19
C ILE A 634 14.67 -20.67 -15.13
N ALA A 635 15.94 -20.52 -15.53
CA ALA A 635 16.63 -19.24 -15.50
C ALA A 635 15.86 -18.16 -16.28
N GLY A 636 15.64 -17.01 -15.64
CA GLY A 636 14.88 -15.90 -16.24
C GLY A 636 13.36 -16.10 -16.24
N TYR A 637 12.82 -17.05 -15.48
CA TYR A 637 11.39 -17.29 -15.33
C TYR A 637 10.99 -17.65 -13.88
N THR A 638 9.85 -17.15 -13.41
CA THR A 638 9.22 -17.53 -12.13
C THR A 638 7.95 -18.34 -12.37
N LEU A 639 7.69 -19.35 -11.53
CA LEU A 639 6.50 -20.19 -11.67
C LEU A 639 5.24 -19.35 -11.38
N LYS A 640 4.32 -19.30 -12.33
CA LYS A 640 3.04 -18.59 -12.19
C LYS A 640 1.91 -19.52 -11.76
N SER A 641 1.84 -20.72 -12.34
CA SER A 641 0.73 -21.64 -12.07
C SER A 641 1.16 -23.11 -12.10
N LYS A 642 0.75 -23.84 -11.05
CA LYS A 642 0.89 -25.29 -10.93
C LYS A 642 -0.40 -25.98 -11.42
N PRO A 643 -0.32 -26.98 -12.32
CA PRO A 643 -1.51 -27.66 -12.83
C PRO A 643 -2.16 -28.55 -11.76
N LYS A 644 -3.50 -28.65 -11.78
CA LYS A 644 -4.26 -29.48 -10.82
C LYS A 644 -3.97 -30.98 -10.95
N ASN A 645 -3.54 -31.43 -12.12
CA ASN A 645 -3.16 -32.83 -12.41
C ASN A 645 -1.65 -33.07 -12.34
N ALA A 646 -0.89 -32.19 -11.66
CA ALA A 646 0.54 -32.39 -11.37
C ALA A 646 0.81 -33.72 -10.64
N THR A 647 -0.19 -34.21 -9.92
CA THR A 647 -0.27 -35.53 -9.31
C THR A 647 -1.50 -36.25 -9.87
N GLY A 648 -1.43 -37.58 -9.93
CA GLY A 648 -2.53 -38.38 -10.44
C GLY A 648 -2.15 -39.85 -10.54
N PHE A 649 -2.93 -40.60 -11.31
CA PHE A 649 -2.69 -42.02 -11.56
C PHE A 649 -2.50 -42.26 -13.06
N PHE A 650 -1.59 -43.17 -13.41
CA PHE A 650 -1.42 -43.65 -14.76
C PHE A 650 -2.70 -44.34 -15.22
N SER A 651 -3.24 -43.90 -16.34
CA SER A 651 -4.45 -44.46 -16.92
C SER A 651 -4.14 -45.26 -18.19
N ASN A 652 -5.17 -45.79 -18.83
CA ASN A 652 -5.09 -46.36 -20.17
C ASN A 652 -5.18 -45.30 -21.27
N THR A 653 -5.07 -44.01 -20.91
CA THR A 653 -5.09 -42.87 -21.82
C THR A 653 -3.88 -41.97 -21.59
N LYS A 654 -3.34 -41.39 -22.66
CA LYS A 654 -2.23 -40.44 -22.55
C LYS A 654 -2.67 -39.19 -21.79
N GLN A 655 -1.83 -38.73 -20.86
CA GLN A 655 -2.10 -37.56 -20.02
C GLN A 655 -1.04 -36.48 -20.27
N SER A 656 -1.45 -35.21 -20.12
CA SER A 656 -0.59 -34.04 -20.31
C SER A 656 -0.67 -33.13 -19.09
N ILE A 657 0.49 -32.69 -18.59
CA ILE A 657 0.64 -31.80 -17.44
C ILE A 657 1.35 -30.54 -17.93
N ILE A 658 0.87 -29.34 -17.56
CA ILE A 658 1.43 -28.08 -18.05
C ILE A 658 1.69 -27.11 -16.89
N TYR A 659 2.96 -26.79 -16.64
CA TYR A 659 3.38 -25.73 -15.73
C TYR A 659 3.51 -24.40 -16.50
N ILE A 660 2.97 -23.32 -15.95
CA ILE A 660 2.97 -21.99 -16.57
C ILE A 660 3.90 -21.06 -15.79
N TYR A 661 4.78 -20.35 -16.50
CA TYR A 661 5.78 -19.43 -15.93
C TYR A 661 5.66 -18.01 -16.48
N SER A 662 6.06 -17.04 -15.66
CA SER A 662 6.23 -15.63 -16.04
C SER A 662 7.71 -15.32 -16.27
N LYS A 663 8.04 -14.50 -17.26
CA LYS A 663 9.43 -14.11 -17.54
C LYS A 663 9.93 -13.14 -16.47
N THR A 664 11.04 -13.47 -15.81
CA THR A 664 11.77 -12.56 -14.93
C THR A 664 12.43 -11.48 -15.79
N VAL A 665 12.08 -10.21 -15.56
CA VAL A 665 12.69 -9.10 -16.28
C VAL A 665 14.06 -8.80 -15.66
N SER A 666 15.10 -9.48 -16.15
CA SER A 666 16.48 -9.13 -15.88
C SER A 666 16.92 -8.08 -16.92
N LEU A 667 17.09 -6.84 -16.50
CA LEU A 667 17.89 -5.88 -17.25
C LEU A 667 19.35 -6.33 -17.14
N THR A 668 19.93 -6.79 -18.24
CA THR A 668 21.36 -7.12 -18.31
C THR A 668 22.13 -5.93 -18.86
N GLU A 669 23.22 -5.63 -18.17
CA GLU A 669 24.26 -4.67 -18.50
C GLU A 669 24.70 -4.77 -19.96
N GLY A 670 24.83 -3.62 -20.60
CA GLY A 670 25.41 -3.49 -21.92
C GLY A 670 26.89 -3.87 -21.91
N GLU A 671 27.25 -4.70 -22.88
CA GLU A 671 28.62 -4.97 -23.32
C GLU A 671 29.40 -3.66 -23.53
N THR A 672 30.50 -3.49 -22.80
CA THR A 672 31.55 -2.54 -23.20
C THR A 672 32.52 -3.24 -24.13
N THR A 673 32.49 -2.82 -25.39
CA THR A 673 33.53 -3.10 -26.39
C THR A 673 34.83 -2.39 -26.00
N VAL A 674 35.90 -3.14 -25.72
CA VAL A 674 37.27 -2.61 -25.75
C VAL A 674 38.07 -3.35 -26.82
N ASN A 675 38.53 -2.60 -27.82
CA ASN A 675 39.38 -3.04 -28.92
C ASN A 675 40.85 -3.24 -28.42
N PRO A 676 41.68 -4.09 -29.06
CA PRO A 676 42.85 -4.69 -28.45
C PRO A 676 44.14 -3.88 -28.67
N ALA A 677 45.05 -3.95 -27.70
CA ALA A 677 46.47 -3.68 -27.90
C ALA A 677 47.32 -4.88 -27.46
N LYS A 678 48.29 -5.20 -28.32
CA LYS A 678 49.22 -6.34 -28.36
C LYS A 678 50.05 -6.56 -27.08
N PRO A 679 50.65 -7.76 -26.90
CA PRO A 679 51.30 -8.21 -25.67
C PRO A 679 52.81 -7.98 -25.68
N THR A 680 53.39 -7.96 -24.47
CA THR A 680 54.81 -8.27 -24.26
C THR A 680 54.96 -9.24 -23.09
N ASN A 681 55.49 -10.43 -23.41
CA ASN A 681 56.12 -11.39 -22.50
C ASN A 681 57.07 -10.70 -21.52
N THR A 682 57.17 -11.17 -20.28
CA THR A 682 58.29 -12.03 -19.82
C THR A 682 58.11 -12.50 -18.37
N ASP A 683 58.45 -13.78 -18.15
CA ASP A 683 59.19 -14.35 -17.02
C ASP A 683 58.59 -14.26 -15.60
N LYS A 684 58.12 -15.40 -15.07
CA LYS A 684 58.87 -16.40 -14.28
C LYS A 684 58.97 -16.03 -12.81
N GLU A 685 58.17 -16.76 -12.04
CA GLU A 685 58.63 -17.74 -11.04
C GLU A 685 59.38 -17.24 -9.78
N ILE A 686 59.06 -17.94 -8.68
CA ILE A 686 59.74 -17.97 -7.38
C ILE A 686 59.38 -16.75 -6.51
N GLY A 687 58.87 -16.87 -5.28
CA GLY A 687 58.74 -18.00 -4.38
C GLY A 687 58.84 -17.46 -2.96
N ASN A 688 57.92 -17.90 -2.11
CA ASN A 688 58.15 -18.28 -0.73
C ASN A 688 58.61 -17.25 0.34
N ILE A 689 57.77 -17.21 1.40
CA ILE A 689 58.11 -17.24 2.84
C ILE A 689 58.48 -15.90 3.49
N HIS A 690 57.63 -15.39 4.40
CA HIS A 690 57.72 -15.49 5.88
C HIS A 690 56.66 -14.56 6.50
N GLN A 691 55.71 -15.07 7.30
CA GLN A 691 55.72 -15.02 8.78
C GLN A 691 56.37 -13.79 9.40
N GLY A 692 55.62 -13.10 10.27
CA GLY A 692 56.23 -12.25 11.29
C GLY A 692 55.40 -11.09 11.79
N ASN A 693 54.28 -11.40 12.43
CA ASN A 693 53.84 -10.89 13.72
C ASN A 693 54.10 -9.42 14.17
N SER A 694 53.05 -8.92 14.83
CA SER A 694 53.10 -7.93 15.92
C SER A 694 53.32 -6.48 15.49
N GLN A 695 52.71 -5.47 16.09
CA GLN A 695 51.72 -5.30 17.15
C GLN A 695 51.64 -3.77 17.35
N ILE A 696 50.56 -3.31 17.99
CA ILE A 696 50.49 -2.05 18.78
C ILE A 696 50.50 -0.78 17.91
N ALA A 697 49.31 -0.22 17.67
CA ALA A 697 48.65 0.78 18.53
C ALA A 697 49.40 2.12 18.56
N ASN A 698 48.77 3.19 18.09
CA ASN A 698 48.06 4.11 18.96
C ASN A 698 47.61 5.36 18.18
N GLU A 699 46.48 5.88 18.65
CA GLU A 699 46.16 7.31 18.77
C GLU A 699 45.83 8.09 17.50
N ALA A 700 44.51 8.25 17.32
CA ALA A 700 43.82 9.52 17.54
C ALA A 700 44.65 10.80 17.32
N ASN A 701 44.27 11.60 16.32
CA ASN A 701 43.68 12.91 16.62
C ASN A 701 42.97 13.53 15.41
N ASN A 702 41.67 13.74 15.61
CA ASN A 702 40.91 14.97 15.40
C ASN A 702 41.49 16.14 14.59
N ASN A 703 40.53 16.68 13.83
CA ASN A 703 40.19 18.10 13.66
C ASN A 703 40.60 18.81 12.36
N GLN A 704 39.56 18.95 11.53
CA GLN A 704 38.92 20.22 11.16
C GLN A 704 39.72 21.23 10.34
N ALA A 705 39.15 21.44 9.15
CA ALA A 705 38.67 22.72 8.64
C ALA A 705 39.67 23.87 8.48
N ALA A 706 39.87 24.26 7.22
CA ALA A 706 39.94 25.65 6.85
C ALA A 706 39.36 25.85 5.44
N ALA A 707 38.44 26.82 5.38
CA ALA A 707 37.73 27.30 4.21
C ALA A 707 38.61 28.16 3.28
N SER A 708 37.94 28.66 2.24
CA SER A 708 38.22 29.88 1.45
C SER A 708 38.70 29.62 0.02
N THR A 709 37.76 29.64 -0.95
CA THR A 709 37.42 30.78 -1.83
C THR A 709 38.46 31.08 -2.92
N SER A 710 38.06 30.94 -4.19
CA SER A 710 38.14 31.99 -5.22
C SER A 710 37.67 31.43 -6.57
N GLY A 711 36.64 32.05 -7.16
CA GLY A 711 36.29 31.86 -8.58
C GLY A 711 37.20 32.71 -9.48
N PRO A 712 36.70 33.21 -10.62
CA PRO A 712 36.09 32.50 -11.74
C PRO A 712 36.80 32.90 -13.07
N SER A 713 36.60 32.17 -14.18
CA SER A 713 36.90 32.72 -15.50
C SER A 713 36.08 32.09 -16.63
N ASN A 714 35.07 32.84 -17.05
CA ASN A 714 34.70 33.30 -18.40
C ASN A 714 35.10 32.54 -19.67
N HIS A 715 34.12 32.63 -20.59
CA HIS A 715 34.18 32.70 -22.06
C HIS A 715 34.38 31.40 -22.83
N ALA A 716 33.76 31.18 -23.98
CA ALA A 716 32.58 31.72 -24.69
C ALA A 716 32.58 31.03 -26.07
N ASP A 717 31.40 30.96 -26.67
CA ASP A 717 31.14 30.88 -28.10
C ASP A 717 31.76 29.72 -28.89
N ASN A 718 30.89 28.85 -29.44
CA ASN A 718 30.55 29.07 -30.84
C ASN A 718 29.26 28.38 -31.28
N LEU A 719 28.52 29.14 -32.08
CA LEU A 719 27.35 28.78 -32.86
C LEU A 719 27.72 27.75 -33.95
N ASN A 720 26.80 26.83 -34.28
CA ASN A 720 26.18 26.89 -35.61
C ASN A 720 24.89 26.08 -35.71
N SER A 721 23.94 26.75 -36.36
CA SER A 721 22.61 26.33 -36.79
C SER A 721 22.61 25.48 -38.06
N ALA A 722 21.52 24.71 -38.24
CA ALA A 722 20.71 24.51 -39.46
C ALA A 722 20.33 23.02 -39.60
N ASN A 723 19.07 22.57 -39.45
CA ASN A 723 17.77 22.90 -40.06
C ASN A 723 17.42 21.99 -41.27
N SER A 724 16.15 21.54 -41.29
CA SER A 724 15.37 20.84 -42.35
C SER A 724 15.70 19.36 -42.64
N SER A 725 14.78 18.43 -42.89
CA SER A 725 13.32 18.48 -43.13
C SER A 725 12.69 17.06 -43.14
N ILE A 726 11.51 16.95 -42.52
CA ILE A 726 10.25 16.29 -42.93
C ILE A 726 10.30 15.26 -44.07
N ASP A 727 9.84 14.03 -43.79
CA ASP A 727 8.74 13.43 -44.57
C ASP A 727 7.92 12.40 -43.74
N ASP A 728 6.62 12.45 -43.98
CA ASP A 728 5.52 11.70 -43.37
C ASP A 728 5.56 10.21 -43.73
N GLN A 729 5.15 9.34 -42.79
CA GLN A 729 4.12 8.31 -43.03
C GLN A 729 3.78 7.48 -41.79
N LEU A 730 2.53 7.64 -41.33
CA LEU A 730 1.70 6.63 -40.66
C LEU A 730 0.27 6.83 -41.20
N PRO A 731 -0.71 5.91 -41.05
CA PRO A 731 -0.69 4.60 -40.36
C PRO A 731 -1.34 3.45 -41.17
N LYS A 732 -1.29 2.21 -40.65
CA LYS A 732 -2.47 1.29 -40.61
C LYS A 732 -2.22 -0.03 -39.85
N THR A 733 -2.96 -0.16 -38.73
CA THR A 733 -3.81 -1.31 -38.27
C THR A 733 -3.20 -2.73 -38.26
N GLY A 734 -3.32 -3.56 -37.23
CA GLY A 734 -4.14 -3.56 -36.02
C GLY A 734 -4.31 -5.02 -35.57
N SER A 735 -4.25 -5.30 -34.28
CA SER A 735 -4.93 -6.46 -33.69
C SER A 735 -5.18 -6.16 -32.22
N GLU A 736 -6.44 -5.90 -31.92
CA GLU A 736 -7.03 -5.82 -30.60
C GLU A 736 -6.63 -7.05 -29.75
N LYS A 737 -6.18 -6.82 -28.51
CA LYS A 737 -6.37 -7.80 -27.44
C LYS A 737 -7.19 -7.13 -26.36
N LYS A 738 -8.48 -7.51 -26.37
CA LYS A 738 -9.48 -7.24 -25.34
C LYS A 738 -8.88 -7.49 -23.95
N SER A 739 -9.11 -6.54 -23.05
CA SER A 739 -9.06 -6.81 -21.61
C SER A 739 -10.06 -7.92 -21.31
N GLN A 740 -9.60 -8.99 -20.68
CA GLN A 740 -10.47 -9.92 -19.99
C GLN A 740 -10.32 -9.64 -18.51
N LEU A 741 -11.28 -8.89 -17.97
CA LEU A 741 -11.66 -9.03 -16.57
C LEU A 741 -12.01 -10.51 -16.33
N THR A 742 -11.22 -11.21 -15.53
CA THR A 742 -11.69 -12.43 -14.87
C THR A 742 -12.28 -12.04 -13.52
N THR A 743 -13.60 -11.87 -13.54
CA THR A 743 -14.46 -11.95 -12.36
C THR A 743 -14.17 -13.26 -11.61
N ILE A 744 -13.84 -13.17 -10.32
CA ILE A 744 -13.81 -14.30 -9.40
C ILE A 744 -15.26 -14.81 -9.26
N ALA A 745 -15.57 -15.92 -9.91
CA ALA A 745 -16.83 -16.62 -9.71
C ALA A 745 -16.71 -17.54 -8.48
N LEU A 746 -17.36 -17.13 -7.39
CA LEU A 746 -17.66 -17.96 -6.23
C LEU A 746 -18.45 -19.20 -6.66
N GLY A 747 -18.01 -20.35 -6.15
CA GLY A 747 -18.62 -21.65 -6.43
C GLY A 747 -20.06 -21.74 -5.92
N SER A 748 -20.97 -22.18 -6.79
CA SER A 748 -22.23 -22.81 -6.40
C SER A 748 -22.75 -23.66 -7.57
N ILE A 749 -22.37 -24.95 -7.59
CA ILE A 749 -22.99 -25.93 -8.49
C ILE A 749 -24.19 -26.52 -7.76
N THR A 750 -25.39 -26.13 -8.18
CA THR A 750 -26.63 -26.88 -7.92
C THR A 750 -26.84 -27.89 -9.04
N LEU A 751 -27.00 -29.16 -8.67
CA LEU A 751 -27.22 -30.27 -9.58
C LEU A 751 -28.70 -30.27 -10.04
N THR A 752 -28.97 -29.96 -11.30
CA THR A 752 -30.27 -30.27 -11.94
C THR A 752 -30.06 -30.92 -13.30
N SER A 753 -30.01 -32.24 -13.28
CA SER A 753 -29.95 -33.09 -14.47
C SER A 753 -31.35 -33.28 -15.06
N ALA A 754 -31.66 -32.71 -16.22
CA ALA A 754 -32.72 -33.20 -17.10
C ALA A 754 -32.66 -32.57 -18.51
N LEU A 755 -32.36 -33.38 -19.53
CA LEU A 755 -33.02 -33.37 -20.86
C LEU A 755 -32.56 -34.64 -21.60
N VAL A 756 -33.38 -35.70 -21.58
CA VAL A 756 -34.44 -36.01 -22.58
C VAL A 756 -33.83 -36.44 -23.92
N LEU A 757 -33.85 -37.75 -24.16
CA LEU A 757 -34.05 -38.30 -25.49
C LEU A 757 -35.37 -39.09 -25.48
N ALA A 758 -36.25 -38.66 -26.37
CA ALA A 758 -37.62 -39.09 -26.47
C ALA A 758 -37.78 -40.44 -27.17
N TRP A 759 -38.81 -41.16 -26.73
CA TRP A 759 -39.74 -41.96 -27.54
C TRP A 759 -39.20 -43.19 -28.28
N THR A 760 -39.64 -44.37 -27.84
CA THR A 760 -40.80 -45.02 -28.49
C THR A 760 -41.35 -46.21 -27.69
N LYS A 761 -42.70 -46.23 -27.63
CA LYS A 761 -43.62 -47.38 -27.55
C LYS A 761 -43.59 -48.28 -26.30
N ARG A 762 -44.62 -48.18 -25.45
CA ARG A 762 -45.87 -49.02 -25.47
C ARG A 762 -45.53 -50.52 -25.36
N LYS A 763 -45.81 -51.22 -24.25
CA LYS A 763 -47.14 -51.70 -23.83
C LYS A 763 -46.88 -52.76 -22.74
N LYS A 764 -47.79 -52.81 -21.74
CA LYS A 764 -48.33 -53.99 -21.02
C LYS A 764 -47.29 -55.01 -20.51
N SER A 765 -47.19 -55.24 -19.22
CA SER A 765 -48.23 -55.73 -18.29
C SER A 765 -47.65 -55.66 -16.89
#